data_AF-A0A9D8MNB4-F1
#
_entry.id   AF-A0A9D8MNB4-F1
#
_cell.length_a   1.000
_cell.length_b   1.000
_cell.length_c   1.000
_cell.angle_alpha   90.00
_cell.angle_beta   90.00
_cell.angle_gamma   90.00
#
_symmetry.space_group_name_H-M   'P 1'
#
loop_
_entity.id
_entity.type
_entity.pdbx_description
1 polymer ?
#
loop_
_entity_poly.entity_id
_entity_poly.type
_entity_poly.pdbx_seq_one_letter_code
_entity_poly.pdbx_strand_id
1 'polypeptide(L)'
;MKHAGISVILASLFILAAVGSAQNLILDSECNLDPDNGELAVSEGADQCRFSRYTEEFTWNNCLKFELVNVSVDKEGKRHVGTGMRFGGTKELHGFPCKPDTTYRFSLEIRGTAPRAMLNVYEWTDGQSNSFEYRRKNQTSIHLIRPEKEWTVYTGTFRTGPDAKRAALGLQFWGDEAKKDFQEEIGQYVLADKIKIEEVRQSAITPGKPVRTEGAASFDDTKPAKVCIVPDTPENPAVLTDFRDYKEDKPSDLPSRCLVWREGDKLHFKLDFQGVKPEAAYSENGGNDIWFDDFAEFFFAPVKQDRLKSQFVVSAGGGRWMGHAGAGDPDPYDKWQAKCEVRPDGWSADVVIPFSLLGYDSVPGEGESIGFNLGRQHTAPGVFDKQPDWTKGNRWGMHRMYDNSSWSFGYGERENFGTLFFGTMKPYAEKVLSEITSPELAGLKQQIDLADPGLAFARLMQLKEKDRLLKLASEKFLAAQIRTSTDPALPFLPEELNHPQKEFRLTAAVNEHAPLAVALANMTGEFEEYRVTVECGWEHPDPQVEGWYPASGLKTADGTRFPAEKITIRRGVKGRDSDAPNASARYDILSKLNEASTVPVPAWEGALLWITFDCHNVKPGEYTGKFVISPLTGNRLTASRHVKDGLEIKETLTKEIPIRLTVLPFELDDNAMPLNGYRTALRQYHFDFMKEYRHCMYMVTPWYFTADFAPDGTIREAKPRPFLLPHLELLRKNLEKMPKGVRPVMVGYGAYDIFKRIHMRGTKIEFDSPAWWNAWREWCIMMDGILTESGIARDDYVVEVLDEPNPNEYPVAEVRKAFEVMREAVPGIHLTITSGINAYGKEIGPLADHWIFYAGIVHNREKVKDALEYMALPDRKWSVYMCGTSMRQDLYRYYRILPWTALEIHSEAVSLYQFFAQNPGTDFRRAAKDGEVAYDTSHSLIPSVRLENLRIGMDDARYLLLLEKLAAGDSAEAKAARTFLKKAARDVASVYPHDAGKADEVRQKAVEWILKLKR
;
A
#
# COMPACT_ATOMS: atom_id res chain seq x y z
N MET A 1 31.27 -19.18 37.56
CA MET A 1 31.47 -19.95 36.30
C MET A 1 30.19 -19.85 35.48
N LYS A 2 30.32 -19.56 34.17
CA LYS A 2 29.28 -19.25 33.16
C LYS A 2 28.85 -17.78 33.03
N HIS A 3 29.66 -17.02 32.28
CA HIS A 3 29.20 -16.04 31.30
C HIS A 3 30.06 -16.24 30.05
N ALA A 4 29.49 -16.83 29.00
CA ALA A 4 30.12 -16.92 27.69
C ALA A 4 29.03 -17.16 26.64
N GLY A 5 29.04 -16.34 25.58
CA GLY A 5 28.45 -16.70 24.28
C GLY A 5 27.12 -16.06 23.91
N ILE A 6 27.08 -14.74 23.73
CA ILE A 6 26.19 -14.14 22.72
C ILE A 6 27.09 -13.31 21.80
N SER A 7 27.63 -13.96 20.78
CA SER A 7 28.32 -13.34 19.66
C SER A 7 28.20 -14.29 18.47
N VAL A 8 27.99 -13.72 17.29
CA VAL A 8 27.93 -14.35 15.97
C VAL A 8 26.54 -14.91 15.58
N ILE A 9 25.79 -14.13 14.79
CA ILE A 9 25.29 -14.43 13.41
C ILE A 9 24.34 -13.27 13.05
N LEU A 10 24.85 -12.26 12.34
CA LEU A 10 24.03 -11.23 11.68
C LEU A 10 24.78 -10.73 10.44
N ALA A 11 25.07 -11.68 9.55
CA ALA A 11 25.62 -11.43 8.22
C ALA A 11 24.87 -12.32 7.22
N SER A 12 23.58 -12.08 7.09
CA SER A 12 22.78 -12.50 5.95
C SER A 12 22.18 -11.22 5.41
N LEU A 13 22.63 -10.79 4.23
CA LEU A 13 22.04 -9.74 3.43
C LEU A 13 20.52 -9.92 3.40
N PHE A 14 19.83 -9.18 4.27
CA PHE A 14 18.43 -8.87 4.09
C PHE A 14 18.36 -7.90 2.92
N ILE A 15 18.33 -8.50 1.74
CA ILE A 15 17.26 -8.19 0.81
C ILE A 15 15.96 -8.64 1.52
N LEU A 16 15.54 -7.88 2.54
CA LEU A 16 14.21 -7.30 2.46
C LEU A 16 14.35 -6.28 1.34
N ALA A 17 14.43 -6.78 0.10
CA ALA A 17 13.67 -6.10 -0.91
C ALA A 17 12.29 -6.09 -0.27
N ALA A 18 11.85 -4.91 0.13
CA ALA A 18 10.66 -4.42 -0.52
C ALA A 18 10.68 -4.97 -1.96
N VAL A 19 10.15 -6.19 -2.15
CA VAL A 19 9.65 -6.61 -3.44
C VAL A 19 8.45 -5.69 -3.56
N GLY A 20 8.76 -4.43 -3.92
CA GLY A 20 7.83 -3.48 -4.43
C GLY A 20 7.22 -4.22 -5.58
N SER A 21 6.05 -4.83 -5.35
CA SER A 21 5.05 -4.96 -6.38
C SER A 21 5.13 -3.69 -7.18
N ALA A 22 5.38 -3.78 -8.49
CA ALA A 22 5.52 -2.62 -9.36
C ALA A 22 4.52 -1.53 -8.91
N GLN A 23 5.04 -0.40 -8.42
CA GLN A 23 4.18 0.59 -7.79
C GLN A 23 3.31 1.22 -8.88
N ASN A 24 2.01 1.40 -8.60
CA ASN A 24 1.17 2.16 -9.50
C ASN A 24 1.74 3.58 -9.62
N LEU A 25 2.06 3.98 -10.84
CA LEU A 25 2.61 5.29 -11.18
C LEU A 25 1.54 6.39 -11.14
N ILE A 26 0.27 6.03 -10.98
CA ILE A 26 -0.85 6.94 -10.73
C ILE A 26 -1.14 7.00 -9.23
N LEU A 27 -0.86 8.14 -8.61
CA LEU A 27 -1.05 8.40 -7.19
C LEU A 27 -2.54 8.49 -6.82
N ASP A 28 -3.40 9.00 -7.71
CA ASP A 28 -4.86 9.05 -7.54
C ASP A 28 -5.62 8.06 -8.44
N SER A 29 -5.34 6.76 -8.28
CA SER A 29 -5.95 5.73 -9.11
C SER A 29 -7.46 5.62 -8.97
N GLU A 30 -8.02 6.03 -7.82
CA GLU A 30 -9.46 6.00 -7.53
C GLU A 30 -10.13 7.39 -7.72
N CYS A 31 -9.42 8.35 -8.33
CA CYS A 31 -9.98 9.66 -8.68
C CYS A 31 -10.62 10.42 -7.49
N ASN A 32 -10.07 10.21 -6.29
CA ASN A 32 -10.58 10.74 -5.03
C ASN A 32 -9.94 12.10 -4.67
N LEU A 33 -8.79 12.43 -5.26
CA LEU A 33 -8.13 13.71 -5.08
C LEU A 33 -8.75 14.77 -6.01
N ASP A 34 -8.35 16.03 -5.78
CA ASP A 34 -8.79 17.15 -6.63
C ASP A 34 -8.33 16.93 -8.08
N PRO A 35 -9.19 17.07 -9.11
CA PRO A 35 -8.78 17.02 -10.52
C PRO A 35 -7.65 18.00 -10.87
N ASP A 36 -7.42 19.05 -10.08
CA ASP A 36 -6.28 19.96 -10.23
C ASP A 36 -4.95 19.42 -9.65
N ASN A 37 -4.86 18.14 -9.23
CA ASN A 37 -3.64 17.58 -8.61
C ASN A 37 -2.42 17.44 -9.54
N GLY A 38 -2.58 17.67 -10.85
CA GLY A 38 -1.50 17.63 -11.84
C GLY A 38 -1.13 16.26 -12.40
N GLU A 39 -1.59 15.15 -11.83
CA GLU A 39 -1.49 13.83 -12.44
C GLU A 39 -2.49 13.63 -13.59
N LEU A 40 -3.58 14.40 -13.55
CA LEU A 40 -4.74 14.30 -14.41
C LEU A 40 -4.94 15.62 -15.16
N ALA A 41 -3.93 16.02 -15.93
CA ALA A 41 -3.94 17.34 -16.58
C ALA A 41 -3.32 17.28 -17.98
N VAL A 42 -4.21 17.17 -18.99
CA VAL A 42 -4.34 18.15 -20.10
C VAL A 42 -5.34 17.64 -21.14
N SER A 43 -6.33 18.47 -21.44
CA SER A 43 -7.22 18.30 -22.61
C SER A 43 -6.55 18.83 -23.87
N GLU A 44 -6.49 18.01 -24.92
CA GLU A 44 -6.36 18.51 -26.29
C GLU A 44 -7.73 18.94 -26.80
N GLY A 45 -7.83 20.14 -27.41
CA GLY A 45 -9.12 20.66 -27.86
C GLY A 45 -10.07 20.93 -26.70
N ALA A 46 -9.62 21.74 -25.73
CA ALA A 46 -10.36 22.05 -24.50
C ALA A 46 -11.73 22.71 -24.74
N ASP A 47 -11.96 23.26 -25.94
CA ASP A 47 -13.25 23.78 -26.38
C ASP A 47 -14.24 22.68 -26.82
N GLN A 48 -13.74 21.49 -27.17
CA GLN A 48 -14.54 20.34 -27.62
C GLN A 48 -15.00 19.44 -26.47
N CYS A 49 -14.29 19.38 -25.35
CA CYS A 49 -14.61 18.49 -24.23
C CYS A 49 -14.75 19.22 -22.89
N ARG A 50 -15.48 18.60 -21.96
CA ARG A 50 -15.49 18.96 -20.55
C ARG A 50 -14.92 17.81 -19.73
N PHE A 51 -13.96 18.15 -18.88
CA PHE A 51 -13.43 17.27 -17.86
C PHE A 51 -13.98 17.69 -16.51
N SER A 52 -14.47 16.72 -15.74
CA SER A 52 -15.01 16.97 -14.42
C SER A 52 -14.91 15.71 -13.58
N ARG A 53 -14.71 15.86 -12.27
CA ARG A 53 -15.02 14.77 -11.35
C ARG A 53 -16.53 14.53 -11.37
N TYR A 54 -16.92 13.29 -11.55
CA TYR A 54 -18.29 12.84 -11.46
C TYR A 54 -18.41 11.93 -10.25
N THR A 55 -19.34 12.25 -9.38
CA THR A 55 -19.68 11.42 -8.24
C THR A 55 -20.94 10.67 -8.64
N GLU A 56 -20.84 9.34 -8.75
CA GLU A 56 -21.99 8.52 -9.09
C GLU A 56 -23.11 8.70 -8.05
N GLU A 57 -24.35 8.88 -8.52
CA GLU A 57 -25.51 8.93 -7.63
C GLU A 57 -25.62 7.59 -6.87
N PHE A 58 -25.97 7.65 -5.58
CA PHE A 58 -26.17 6.52 -4.67
C PHE A 58 -24.93 5.71 -4.26
N THR A 59 -23.85 5.69 -5.04
CA THR A 59 -22.59 5.01 -4.65
C THR A 59 -21.52 5.98 -4.20
N TRP A 60 -21.66 7.26 -4.57
CA TRP A 60 -20.66 8.32 -4.46
C TRP A 60 -19.25 7.93 -4.83
N ASN A 61 -19.15 6.96 -5.73
CA ASN A 61 -17.90 6.63 -6.35
C ASN A 61 -17.43 7.86 -7.12
N ASN A 62 -16.27 8.39 -6.77
CA ASN A 62 -15.66 9.48 -7.51
C ASN A 62 -14.97 8.86 -8.72
N CYS A 63 -15.33 9.32 -9.91
CA CYS A 63 -14.66 8.93 -11.13
C CYS A 63 -14.46 10.15 -12.02
N LEU A 64 -13.65 9.99 -13.06
CA LEU A 64 -13.39 11.06 -14.01
C LEU A 64 -14.40 11.00 -15.14
N LYS A 65 -15.12 12.10 -15.39
CA LYS A 65 -15.99 12.24 -16.55
C LYS A 65 -15.33 13.04 -17.66
N PHE A 66 -15.32 12.44 -18.84
CA PHE A 66 -14.89 13.02 -20.10
C PHE A 66 -16.10 13.16 -21.01
N GLU A 67 -16.60 14.38 -21.19
CA GLU A 67 -17.82 14.65 -21.95
C GLU A 67 -17.51 15.46 -23.20
N LEU A 68 -18.08 15.06 -24.34
CA LEU A 68 -18.00 15.83 -25.57
C LEU A 68 -19.05 16.96 -25.53
N VAL A 69 -18.60 18.21 -25.55
CA VAL A 69 -19.48 19.39 -25.44
C VAL A 69 -19.55 20.22 -26.73
N ASN A 70 -18.60 20.04 -27.65
CA ASN A 70 -18.57 20.75 -28.93
C ASN A 70 -17.84 19.93 -30.01
N VAL A 71 -18.07 20.27 -31.28
CA VAL A 71 -17.45 19.64 -32.46
C VAL A 71 -17.02 20.76 -33.41
N SER A 72 -15.81 20.69 -33.97
CA SER A 72 -15.34 21.67 -34.95
C SER A 72 -15.92 21.40 -36.33
N VAL A 73 -16.15 22.47 -37.09
CA VAL A 73 -16.62 22.40 -38.48
C VAL A 73 -15.57 23.06 -39.37
N ASP A 74 -15.13 22.37 -40.42
CA ASP A 74 -14.18 22.90 -41.41
C ASP A 74 -14.85 23.90 -42.36
N LYS A 75 -14.06 24.47 -43.29
CA LYS A 75 -14.54 25.48 -44.24
C LYS A 75 -15.55 24.92 -45.24
N GLU A 76 -15.56 23.60 -45.41
CA GLU A 76 -16.41 22.83 -46.30
C GLU A 76 -17.68 22.32 -45.59
N GLY A 77 -17.88 22.66 -44.31
CA GLY A 77 -19.06 22.30 -43.52
C GLY A 77 -19.00 20.90 -42.92
N LYS A 78 -17.84 20.23 -42.93
CA LYS A 78 -17.67 18.89 -42.36
C LYS A 78 -17.21 18.93 -40.91
N ARG A 79 -17.73 18.00 -40.12
CA ARG A 79 -17.48 17.88 -38.69
C ARG A 79 -16.20 17.10 -38.39
N HIS A 80 -15.46 17.57 -37.39
CA HIS A 80 -14.26 16.92 -36.87
C HIS A 80 -14.19 17.04 -35.34
N VAL A 81 -13.84 15.94 -34.69
CA VAL A 81 -13.53 15.86 -33.25
C VAL A 81 -12.15 15.25 -33.06
N GLY A 82 -11.34 15.88 -32.22
CA GLY A 82 -9.97 15.46 -31.96
C GLY A 82 -9.54 15.89 -30.56
N THR A 83 -10.21 15.37 -29.54
CA THR A 83 -10.03 15.77 -28.15
C THR A 83 -9.73 14.58 -27.25
N GLY A 84 -8.78 14.71 -26.33
CA GLY A 84 -8.43 13.63 -25.42
C GLY A 84 -7.87 14.13 -24.09
N MET A 85 -8.03 13.30 -23.06
CA MET A 85 -7.39 13.48 -21.76
C MET A 85 -6.16 12.59 -21.63
N ARG A 86 -5.35 12.85 -20.59
CA ARG A 86 -4.16 12.07 -20.28
C ARG A 86 -4.09 11.75 -18.79
N PHE A 87 -3.64 10.54 -18.50
CA PHE A 87 -3.38 9.99 -17.19
C PHE A 87 -1.89 9.85 -16.99
N GLY A 88 -1.36 10.43 -15.92
CA GLY A 88 0.06 10.46 -15.62
C GLY A 88 0.65 11.83 -15.91
N GLY A 89 1.01 12.53 -14.85
CA GLY A 89 1.50 13.90 -14.86
C GLY A 89 2.07 14.24 -13.48
N THR A 90 2.71 15.39 -13.35
CA THR A 90 2.95 16.01 -12.05
C THR A 90 2.30 17.39 -12.06
N LYS A 91 2.13 18.00 -10.88
CA LYS A 91 1.62 19.38 -10.74
C LYS A 91 2.21 20.38 -11.73
N GLU A 92 3.44 20.15 -12.17
CA GLU A 92 4.20 21.06 -13.03
C GLU A 92 4.38 20.56 -14.47
N LEU A 93 4.28 19.25 -14.76
CA LEU A 93 4.73 18.65 -16.03
C LEU A 93 3.76 17.59 -16.57
N HIS A 94 3.64 17.49 -17.90
CA HIS A 94 2.90 16.40 -18.54
C HIS A 94 3.64 15.06 -18.46
N GLY A 95 2.89 13.96 -18.34
CA GLY A 95 3.46 12.62 -18.25
C GLY A 95 4.04 12.30 -16.87
N PHE A 96 4.03 11.03 -16.49
CA PHE A 96 4.87 10.54 -15.40
C PHE A 96 6.31 10.32 -15.91
N PRO A 97 7.35 10.42 -15.05
CA PRO A 97 8.72 10.08 -15.43
C PRO A 97 8.82 8.63 -15.90
N CYS A 98 9.35 8.40 -17.10
CA CYS A 98 9.47 7.05 -17.67
C CYS A 98 10.91 6.73 -18.07
N LYS A 99 11.21 5.44 -18.16
CA LYS A 99 12.49 4.94 -18.67
C LYS A 99 12.39 4.78 -20.19
N PRO A 100 13.48 5.01 -20.94
CA PRO A 100 13.51 4.72 -22.36
C PRO A 100 13.40 3.21 -22.63
N ASP A 101 12.89 2.85 -23.81
CA ASP A 101 12.76 1.47 -24.30
C ASP A 101 12.03 0.49 -23.37
N THR A 102 11.21 1.00 -22.46
CA THR A 102 10.63 0.26 -21.34
C THR A 102 9.16 -0.05 -21.59
N THR A 103 8.75 -1.29 -21.30
CA THR A 103 7.35 -1.70 -21.42
C THR A 103 6.60 -1.35 -20.14
N TYR A 104 5.44 -0.74 -20.27
CA TYR A 104 4.51 -0.45 -19.19
C TYR A 104 3.20 -1.22 -19.42
N ARG A 105 2.58 -1.66 -18.33
CA ARG A 105 1.23 -2.23 -18.32
C ARG A 105 0.29 -1.20 -17.73
N PHE A 106 -0.91 -1.13 -18.28
CA PHE A 106 -1.97 -0.32 -17.70
C PHE A 106 -3.27 -1.12 -17.56
N SER A 107 -4.09 -0.72 -16.60
CA SER A 107 -5.50 -1.09 -16.51
C SER A 107 -6.34 0.12 -16.08
N LEU A 108 -7.58 0.21 -16.56
CA LEU A 108 -8.55 1.20 -16.10
C LEU A 108 -9.97 0.66 -16.28
N GLU A 109 -10.86 1.04 -15.38
CA GLU A 109 -12.28 0.77 -15.49
C GLU A 109 -12.94 1.90 -16.29
N ILE A 110 -13.76 1.55 -17.27
CA ILE A 110 -14.44 2.49 -18.14
C ILE A 110 -15.93 2.13 -18.26
N ARG A 111 -16.77 3.16 -18.23
CA ARG A 111 -18.21 3.13 -18.49
C ARG A 111 -18.58 4.35 -19.34
N GLY A 112 -19.61 4.32 -20.18
CA GLY A 112 -20.01 5.53 -20.90
C GLY A 112 -21.09 5.33 -21.96
N THR A 113 -21.40 6.42 -22.65
CA THR A 113 -22.38 6.44 -23.76
C THR A 113 -21.72 6.58 -25.13
N ALA A 114 -20.42 6.90 -25.16
CA ALA A 114 -19.70 7.06 -26.41
C ALA A 114 -19.60 5.74 -27.19
N PRO A 115 -19.78 5.75 -28.53
CA PRO A 115 -19.74 4.54 -29.35
C PRO A 115 -18.33 3.92 -29.41
N ARG A 116 -17.30 4.74 -29.19
CA ARG A 116 -15.89 4.34 -29.15
C ARG A 116 -15.05 5.39 -28.41
N ALA A 117 -13.89 4.98 -27.93
CA ALA A 117 -12.82 5.86 -27.47
C ALA A 117 -11.46 5.25 -27.82
N MET A 118 -10.42 6.08 -27.93
CA MET A 118 -9.06 5.63 -28.24
C MET A 118 -8.17 5.68 -27.00
N LEU A 119 -7.40 4.63 -26.76
CA LEU A 119 -6.32 4.56 -25.77
C LEU A 119 -4.97 4.69 -26.46
N ASN A 120 -4.27 5.79 -26.20
CA ASN A 120 -2.98 6.13 -26.77
C ASN A 120 -1.91 6.25 -25.69
N VAL A 121 -0.63 6.26 -26.06
CA VAL A 121 0.42 6.76 -25.18
C VAL A 121 1.01 8.03 -25.78
N TYR A 122 1.25 9.02 -24.93
CA TYR A 122 1.99 10.22 -25.27
C TYR A 122 3.36 10.15 -24.59
N GLU A 123 4.40 10.48 -25.33
CA GLU A 123 5.79 10.45 -24.84
C GLU A 123 6.46 11.80 -25.10
N TRP A 124 7.29 12.24 -24.16
CA TRP A 124 8.09 13.47 -24.27
C TRP A 124 9.57 13.13 -24.15
N THR A 125 10.38 13.72 -25.02
CA THR A 125 11.82 13.46 -25.13
C THR A 125 12.68 14.51 -24.43
N ASP A 126 12.14 15.71 -24.23
CA ASP A 126 12.81 16.79 -23.51
C ASP A 126 12.89 16.55 -21.99
N GLY A 127 11.89 15.85 -21.44
CA GLY A 127 11.73 15.59 -20.00
C GLY A 127 11.15 16.77 -19.22
N GLN A 128 10.71 17.82 -19.91
CA GLN A 128 10.53 19.15 -19.34
C GLN A 128 9.28 19.90 -19.76
N SER A 129 8.66 19.51 -20.86
CA SER A 129 7.64 20.40 -21.41
C SER A 129 6.25 20.10 -20.89
N ASN A 130 5.58 21.18 -20.52
CA ASN A 130 4.13 21.33 -20.58
C ASN A 130 3.67 21.68 -22.02
N SER A 131 4.50 21.36 -23.02
CA SER A 131 4.31 21.73 -24.43
C SER A 131 3.90 20.52 -25.26
N PHE A 132 3.18 20.78 -26.34
CA PHE A 132 2.84 19.78 -27.36
C PHE A 132 3.94 19.60 -28.43
N GLU A 133 4.97 20.45 -28.42
CA GLU A 133 5.98 20.55 -29.48
C GLU A 133 6.93 19.33 -29.56
N TYR A 134 7.29 18.73 -28.41
CA TYR A 134 8.23 17.60 -28.33
C TYR A 134 7.56 16.26 -28.03
N ARG A 135 6.24 16.21 -28.29
CA ARG A 135 5.41 15.07 -27.94
C ARG A 135 5.26 14.12 -29.11
N ARG A 136 5.52 12.83 -28.86
CA ARG A 136 5.15 11.75 -29.76
C ARG A 136 3.91 11.04 -29.25
N LYS A 137 3.07 10.59 -30.18
CA LYS A 137 1.87 9.81 -29.89
C LYS A 137 2.03 8.42 -30.49
N ASN A 138 1.96 7.39 -29.66
CA ASN A 138 2.02 6.00 -30.07
C ASN A 138 0.73 5.27 -29.68
N GLN A 139 0.46 4.14 -30.32
CA GLN A 139 -0.69 3.29 -29.99
C GLN A 139 -0.36 2.38 -28.82
N THR A 140 -1.37 2.12 -27.98
CA THR A 140 -1.32 1.04 -26.98
C THR A 140 -1.68 -0.29 -27.62
N SER A 141 -1.48 -1.41 -26.90
CA SER A 141 -1.90 -2.75 -27.33
C SER A 141 -3.42 -2.90 -27.52
N ILE A 142 -4.22 -2.00 -26.95
CA ILE A 142 -5.70 -1.96 -27.06
C ILE A 142 -6.17 -0.57 -27.48
N HIS A 143 -5.66 -0.09 -28.63
CA HIS A 143 -5.84 1.28 -29.10
C HIS A 143 -7.29 1.76 -29.23
N LEU A 144 -8.24 0.90 -29.62
CA LEU A 144 -9.65 1.28 -29.78
C LEU A 144 -10.53 0.46 -28.82
N ILE A 145 -11.31 1.16 -28.00
CA ILE A 145 -12.24 0.57 -27.02
C ILE A 145 -13.68 1.02 -27.28
N ARG A 146 -14.64 0.27 -26.75
CA ARG A 146 -16.08 0.55 -26.85
C ARG A 146 -16.69 0.61 -25.45
N PRO A 147 -16.84 1.80 -24.86
CA PRO A 147 -17.44 1.96 -23.53
C PRO A 147 -18.80 1.28 -23.44
N GLU A 148 -19.03 0.53 -22.34
CA GLU A 148 -20.31 -0.12 -22.07
C GLU A 148 -21.14 0.67 -21.05
N LYS A 149 -22.42 0.26 -20.87
CA LYS A 149 -23.29 0.83 -19.85
C LYS A 149 -22.89 0.45 -18.43
N GLU A 150 -22.21 -0.69 -18.28
CA GLU A 150 -21.63 -1.19 -17.04
C GLU A 150 -20.14 -0.86 -16.99
N TRP A 151 -19.55 -0.90 -15.79
CA TRP A 151 -18.11 -0.72 -15.62
C TRP A 151 -17.34 -1.92 -16.19
N THR A 152 -16.50 -1.66 -17.20
CA THR A 152 -15.69 -2.68 -17.90
C THR A 152 -14.21 -2.39 -17.71
N VAL A 153 -13.43 -3.43 -17.42
CA VAL A 153 -11.97 -3.31 -17.25
C VAL A 153 -11.29 -3.40 -18.61
N TYR A 154 -10.43 -2.43 -18.91
CA TYR A 154 -9.55 -2.44 -20.07
C TYR A 154 -8.11 -2.55 -19.61
N THR A 155 -7.40 -3.58 -20.10
CA THR A 155 -6.00 -3.83 -19.77
C THR A 155 -5.15 -3.90 -21.02
N GLY A 156 -4.02 -3.21 -21.02
CA GLY A 156 -3.10 -3.18 -22.14
C GLY A 156 -1.66 -2.92 -21.75
N THR A 157 -0.82 -2.80 -22.76
CA THR A 157 0.58 -2.40 -22.62
C THR A 157 0.95 -1.32 -23.64
N PHE A 158 2.03 -0.61 -23.36
CA PHE A 158 2.75 0.22 -24.33
C PHE A 158 4.24 0.13 -24.04
N ARG A 159 5.08 0.48 -25.02
CA ARG A 159 6.53 0.55 -24.87
C ARG A 159 7.00 1.95 -25.23
N THR A 160 7.78 2.55 -24.34
CA THR A 160 8.36 3.88 -24.56
C THR A 160 9.49 3.83 -25.58
N GLY A 161 9.69 4.92 -26.32
CA GLY A 161 10.83 5.06 -27.25
C GLY A 161 12.19 5.19 -26.55
N PRO A 162 13.30 5.14 -27.31
CA PRO A 162 14.68 5.12 -26.78
C PRO A 162 15.14 6.43 -26.13
N ASP A 163 14.44 7.52 -26.40
CA ASP A 163 14.68 8.88 -25.92
C ASP A 163 13.50 9.41 -25.08
N ALA A 164 12.53 8.55 -24.75
CA ALA A 164 11.41 8.92 -23.90
C ALA A 164 11.87 9.16 -22.46
N LYS A 165 11.53 10.33 -21.92
CA LYS A 165 11.79 10.72 -20.53
C LYS A 165 10.51 10.81 -19.70
N ARG A 166 9.37 11.06 -20.35
CA ARG A 166 8.04 11.07 -19.71
C ARG A 166 7.01 10.40 -20.60
N ALA A 167 6.01 9.78 -19.99
CA ALA A 167 4.89 9.16 -20.69
C ALA A 167 3.54 9.41 -20.02
N ALA A 168 2.46 9.40 -20.78
CA ALA A 168 1.09 9.47 -20.26
C ALA A 168 0.16 8.54 -21.05
N LEU A 169 -0.78 7.89 -20.37
CA LEU A 169 -1.86 7.16 -21.04
C LEU A 169 -2.94 8.15 -21.48
N GLY A 170 -3.32 8.14 -22.75
CA GLY A 170 -4.30 9.06 -23.31
C GLY A 170 -5.65 8.40 -23.60
N LEU A 171 -6.76 9.00 -23.19
CA LEU A 171 -8.12 8.60 -23.56
C LEU A 171 -8.74 9.68 -24.46
N GLN A 172 -9.12 9.32 -25.69
CA GLN A 172 -9.46 10.29 -26.74
C GLN A 172 -10.77 9.98 -27.48
N PHE A 173 -11.53 11.03 -27.79
CA PHE A 173 -12.53 11.07 -28.86
C PHE A 173 -11.87 11.51 -30.18
N TRP A 174 -12.12 10.76 -31.23
CA TRP A 174 -11.59 11.07 -32.56
C TRP A 174 -12.57 10.66 -33.65
N GLY A 175 -12.88 11.59 -34.55
CA GLY A 175 -13.82 11.38 -35.64
C GLY A 175 -13.65 12.45 -36.72
N ASP A 176 -13.77 12.04 -37.97
CA ASP A 176 -13.58 12.91 -39.14
C ASP A 176 -14.61 12.57 -40.22
N GLU A 177 -15.58 13.47 -40.42
CA GLU A 177 -16.66 13.30 -41.38
C GLU A 177 -16.14 13.30 -42.83
N ALA A 178 -14.97 13.90 -43.10
CA ALA A 178 -14.33 13.80 -44.41
C ALA A 178 -13.87 12.38 -44.74
N LYS A 179 -13.58 11.56 -43.71
CA LYS A 179 -13.13 10.17 -43.84
C LYS A 179 -14.27 9.14 -43.72
N LYS A 180 -15.52 9.59 -43.65
CA LYS A 180 -16.72 8.75 -43.40
C LYS A 180 -16.63 7.95 -42.09
N ASP A 181 -15.92 8.47 -41.10
CA ASP A 181 -15.66 7.80 -39.83
C ASP A 181 -16.02 8.73 -38.66
N PHE A 182 -17.28 9.20 -38.65
CA PHE A 182 -17.81 10.13 -37.66
C PHE A 182 -19.05 9.53 -36.98
N GLN A 183 -18.98 9.29 -35.69
CA GLN A 183 -20.06 8.68 -34.86
C GLN A 183 -20.32 9.47 -33.57
N GLU A 184 -19.53 10.51 -33.32
CA GLU A 184 -19.48 11.25 -32.08
C GLU A 184 -20.60 12.31 -32.01
N GLU A 185 -21.31 12.37 -30.89
CA GLU A 185 -22.41 13.32 -30.67
C GLU A 185 -22.20 14.12 -29.37
N ILE A 186 -22.59 15.39 -29.39
CA ILE A 186 -22.53 16.26 -28.20
C ILE A 186 -23.37 15.64 -27.08
N GLY A 187 -22.81 15.59 -25.87
CA GLY A 187 -23.40 14.96 -24.69
C GLY A 187 -22.96 13.50 -24.48
N GLN A 188 -22.28 12.88 -25.43
CA GLN A 188 -21.64 11.59 -25.21
C GLN A 188 -20.48 11.73 -24.21
N TYR A 189 -20.28 10.72 -23.37
CA TYR A 189 -19.24 10.75 -22.35
C TYR A 189 -18.61 9.39 -22.10
N VAL A 190 -17.43 9.44 -21.46
CA VAL A 190 -16.72 8.31 -20.87
C VAL A 190 -16.43 8.63 -19.40
N LEU A 191 -16.73 7.70 -18.51
CA LEU A 191 -16.27 7.67 -17.12
C LEU A 191 -15.05 6.76 -17.03
N ALA A 192 -14.02 7.20 -16.32
CA ALA A 192 -12.81 6.42 -16.05
C ALA A 192 -12.52 6.38 -14.56
N ASP A 193 -12.12 5.20 -14.07
CA ASP A 193 -11.81 4.94 -12.66
C ASP A 193 -10.77 3.82 -12.53
N LYS A 194 -10.22 3.61 -11.33
CA LYS A 194 -9.26 2.55 -10.97
C LYS A 194 -8.06 2.47 -11.92
N ILE A 195 -7.48 3.63 -12.21
CA ILE A 195 -6.42 3.79 -13.22
C ILE A 195 -5.10 3.30 -12.65
N LYS A 196 -4.50 2.35 -13.34
CA LYS A 196 -3.26 1.71 -12.94
C LYS A 196 -2.27 1.72 -14.09
N ILE A 197 -1.04 2.18 -13.83
CA ILE A 197 0.08 2.13 -14.77
C ILE A 197 1.30 1.66 -14.00
N GLU A 198 1.96 0.61 -14.48
CA GLU A 198 3.12 0.01 -13.82
C GLU A 198 4.21 -0.29 -14.84
N GLU A 199 5.46 -0.09 -14.44
CA GLU A 199 6.61 -0.60 -15.20
C GLU A 199 6.54 -2.13 -15.25
N VAL A 200 6.56 -2.71 -16.45
CA VAL A 200 6.67 -4.17 -16.60
C VAL A 200 8.11 -4.55 -16.30
N ARG A 201 8.37 -4.89 -15.05
CA ARG A 201 9.51 -5.74 -14.73
C ARG A 201 9.31 -7.06 -15.45
N GLN A 202 10.32 -7.53 -16.18
CA GLN A 202 10.26 -8.84 -16.82
C GLN A 202 10.12 -9.91 -15.73
N SER A 203 8.89 -10.33 -15.46
CA SER A 203 8.62 -11.49 -14.61
C SER A 203 9.06 -12.73 -15.37
N ALA A 204 9.88 -13.55 -14.72
CA ALA A 204 10.25 -14.86 -15.24
C ALA A 204 9.01 -15.78 -15.30
N ILE A 205 8.05 -15.54 -14.41
CA ILE A 205 6.82 -16.30 -14.28
C ILE A 205 5.69 -15.58 -15.01
N THR A 206 4.98 -16.28 -15.90
CA THR A 206 3.84 -15.74 -16.66
C THR A 206 2.70 -16.76 -16.64
N PRO A 207 1.43 -16.33 -16.48
CA PRO A 207 0.28 -17.24 -16.51
C PRO A 207 0.27 -18.11 -17.77
N GLY A 208 -0.02 -19.40 -17.60
CA GLY A 208 -0.18 -20.35 -18.71
C GLY A 208 1.12 -20.69 -19.45
N LYS A 209 2.29 -20.27 -18.96
CA LYS A 209 3.58 -20.48 -19.61
C LYS A 209 4.62 -21.02 -18.61
N PRO A 210 5.59 -21.82 -19.08
CA PRO A 210 6.74 -22.19 -18.26
C PRO A 210 7.57 -20.97 -17.88
N VAL A 211 8.37 -21.12 -16.83
CA VAL A 211 9.32 -20.08 -16.40
C VAL A 211 10.26 -19.74 -17.54
N ARG A 212 10.38 -18.45 -17.84
CA ARG A 212 11.33 -17.95 -18.82
C ARG A 212 12.73 -17.98 -18.24
N THR A 213 13.63 -18.66 -18.94
CA THR A 213 15.07 -18.69 -18.64
C THR A 213 15.86 -17.73 -19.52
N GLU A 214 15.20 -17.15 -20.54
CA GLU A 214 15.76 -16.20 -21.51
C GLU A 214 15.16 -14.81 -21.28
N GLY A 215 16.01 -13.78 -21.11
CA GLY A 215 15.59 -12.42 -20.82
C GLY A 215 16.72 -11.47 -20.38
N ALA A 216 17.83 -11.99 -19.85
CA ALA A 216 19.03 -11.19 -19.61
C ALA A 216 19.70 -10.82 -20.95
N ALA A 217 20.26 -9.61 -21.03
CA ALA A 217 21.10 -9.18 -22.16
C ALA A 217 22.16 -10.24 -22.49
N SER A 218 22.61 -10.28 -23.75
CA SER A 218 23.69 -11.19 -24.14
C SER A 218 24.87 -10.99 -23.19
N PHE A 219 25.49 -12.11 -22.79
CA PHE A 219 26.66 -12.07 -21.91
C PHE A 219 27.82 -11.27 -22.56
N ASP A 220 27.86 -11.28 -23.89
CA ASP A 220 28.81 -10.55 -24.72
C ASP A 220 28.52 -9.04 -24.76
N ASP A 221 27.26 -8.62 -24.58
CA ASP A 221 26.85 -7.20 -24.62
C ASP A 221 26.84 -6.54 -23.22
N THR A 222 27.48 -7.19 -22.22
CA THR A 222 27.47 -6.70 -20.84
C THR A 222 28.27 -5.40 -20.70
N LYS A 223 27.62 -4.35 -20.17
CA LYS A 223 28.30 -3.09 -19.85
C LYS A 223 29.01 -3.16 -18.49
N PRO A 224 30.25 -2.64 -18.36
CA PRO A 224 30.96 -2.59 -17.08
C PRO A 224 30.21 -1.78 -16.02
N ALA A 225 30.16 -2.29 -14.78
CA ALA A 225 29.67 -1.55 -13.62
C ALA A 225 30.75 -0.60 -13.06
N LYS A 226 30.34 0.45 -12.33
CA LYS A 226 31.28 1.33 -11.61
C LYS A 226 31.83 0.60 -10.38
N VAL A 227 33.05 0.10 -10.49
CA VAL A 227 33.75 -0.66 -9.45
C VAL A 227 35.13 -0.06 -9.21
N CYS A 228 35.54 0.03 -7.95
CA CYS A 228 36.89 0.44 -7.56
C CYS A 228 37.48 -0.57 -6.58
N ILE A 229 38.72 -1.01 -6.84
CA ILE A 229 39.50 -1.83 -5.90
C ILE A 229 40.32 -0.88 -5.02
N VAL A 230 40.01 -0.83 -3.73
CA VAL A 230 40.65 0.02 -2.74
C VAL A 230 41.88 -0.71 -2.16
N PRO A 231 43.11 -0.28 -2.49
CA PRO A 231 44.34 -0.89 -2.02
C PRO A 231 44.58 -0.57 -0.53
N ASP A 232 45.44 -1.36 0.11
CA ASP A 232 45.85 -1.23 1.52
C ASP A 232 47.10 -0.36 1.72
N THR A 233 47.44 0.45 0.72
CA THR A 233 48.67 1.23 0.65
C THR A 233 48.41 2.60 0.00
N PRO A 234 49.03 3.68 0.52
CA PRO A 234 49.04 4.99 -0.13
C PRO A 234 50.03 5.09 -1.31
N GLU A 235 50.94 4.12 -1.49
CA GLU A 235 51.95 4.13 -2.55
C GLU A 235 51.34 3.90 -3.94
N ASN A 236 50.23 3.16 -4.01
CA ASN A 236 49.49 2.91 -5.25
C ASN A 236 47.98 2.99 -5.03
N PRO A 237 47.44 4.20 -4.74
CA PRO A 237 46.04 4.37 -4.39
C PRO A 237 45.15 4.15 -5.62
N ALA A 238 43.91 3.71 -5.40
CA ALA A 238 42.94 3.63 -6.47
C ALA A 238 42.56 5.04 -6.93
N VAL A 239 42.36 5.23 -8.23
CA VAL A 239 42.03 6.52 -8.81
C VAL A 239 40.59 6.49 -9.29
N LEU A 240 39.77 7.37 -8.72
CA LEU A 240 38.42 7.65 -9.18
C LEU A 240 38.48 8.83 -10.14
N THR A 241 38.18 8.56 -11.41
CA THR A 241 38.02 9.53 -12.50
C THR A 241 36.67 9.33 -13.17
N ASP A 242 36.39 10.12 -14.21
CA ASP A 242 35.16 10.01 -15.01
C ASP A 242 33.90 10.32 -14.21
N PHE A 243 33.97 11.40 -13.44
CA PHE A 243 32.80 12.03 -12.82
C PHE A 243 31.86 12.48 -13.93
N ARG A 244 30.57 12.23 -13.72
CA ARG A 244 29.51 12.56 -14.66
C ARG A 244 28.61 13.61 -14.06
N ASP A 245 28.01 14.40 -14.93
CA ASP A 245 26.95 15.31 -14.56
C ASP A 245 25.79 14.52 -13.90
N TYR A 246 25.20 15.10 -12.86
CA TYR A 246 24.16 14.44 -12.08
C TYR A 246 22.86 14.22 -12.88
N LYS A 247 22.50 15.13 -13.80
CA LYS A 247 21.22 15.11 -14.52
C LYS A 247 21.35 14.63 -15.96
N GLU A 248 22.50 14.85 -16.57
CA GLU A 248 22.79 14.45 -17.94
C GLU A 248 23.87 13.36 -17.92
N ASP A 249 23.69 12.27 -18.66
CA ASP A 249 24.71 11.21 -18.76
C ASP A 249 25.89 11.66 -19.64
N LYS A 250 26.59 12.71 -19.22
CA LYS A 250 27.76 13.31 -19.89
C LYS A 250 28.92 13.47 -18.89
N PRO A 251 30.17 13.58 -19.36
CA PRO A 251 31.28 13.96 -18.49
C PRO A 251 31.01 15.27 -17.76
N SER A 252 31.46 15.40 -16.51
CA SER A 252 31.30 16.63 -15.74
C SER A 252 32.07 17.78 -16.36
N ASP A 253 31.48 18.99 -16.34
CA ASP A 253 32.12 20.19 -16.89
C ASP A 253 33.39 20.59 -16.11
N LEU A 254 33.40 20.31 -14.81
CA LEU A 254 34.56 20.50 -13.93
C LEU A 254 35.28 19.17 -13.68
N PRO A 255 36.58 19.04 -14.03
CA PRO A 255 37.34 17.84 -13.76
C PRO A 255 37.43 17.58 -12.26
N SER A 256 37.16 16.33 -11.88
CA SER A 256 37.25 15.88 -10.49
C SER A 256 38.02 14.57 -10.46
N ARG A 257 38.95 14.47 -9.51
CA ARG A 257 39.76 13.28 -9.27
C ARG A 257 39.77 12.98 -7.78
N CYS A 258 39.71 11.70 -7.43
CA CYS A 258 39.87 11.26 -6.06
C CYS A 258 40.81 10.06 -6.00
N LEU A 259 41.80 10.11 -5.12
CA LEU A 259 42.59 8.93 -4.74
C LEU A 259 41.95 8.28 -3.53
N VAL A 260 41.86 6.95 -3.51
CA VAL A 260 41.31 6.20 -2.38
C VAL A 260 42.18 5.01 -2.03
N TRP A 261 42.44 4.83 -0.74
CA TRP A 261 43.16 3.69 -0.17
C TRP A 261 42.66 3.44 1.26
N ARG A 262 42.99 2.28 1.82
CA ARG A 262 42.75 1.97 3.24
C ARG A 262 44.08 1.83 3.98
N GLU A 263 44.09 2.21 5.24
CA GLU A 263 45.23 2.01 6.14
C GLU A 263 44.69 1.71 7.54
N GLY A 264 45.05 0.54 8.08
CA GLY A 264 44.52 0.09 9.37
C GLY A 264 42.99 0.04 9.39
N ASP A 265 42.37 0.79 10.30
CA ASP A 265 40.91 0.87 10.49
C ASP A 265 40.25 2.06 9.77
N LYS A 266 40.96 2.68 8.82
CA LYS A 266 40.54 3.91 8.15
C LYS A 266 40.51 3.78 6.64
N LEU A 267 39.57 4.50 6.05
CA LEU A 267 39.47 4.76 4.62
C LEU A 267 39.93 6.20 4.36
N HIS A 268 40.86 6.34 3.43
CA HIS A 268 41.49 7.61 3.09
C HIS A 268 41.06 8.04 1.70
N PHE A 269 40.75 9.32 1.55
CA PHE A 269 40.43 9.95 0.28
C PHE A 269 41.29 11.19 0.10
N LYS A 270 41.85 11.36 -1.09
CA LYS A 270 42.51 12.59 -1.50
C LYS A 270 41.81 13.17 -2.71
N LEU A 271 41.10 14.25 -2.49
CA LEU A 271 40.30 14.94 -3.49
C LEU A 271 41.14 15.98 -4.22
N ASP A 272 41.00 16.03 -5.53
CA ASP A 272 41.56 17.05 -6.41
C ASP A 272 40.44 17.54 -7.34
N PHE A 273 39.84 18.66 -6.97
CA PHE A 273 38.71 19.27 -7.64
C PHE A 273 39.17 20.50 -8.39
N GLN A 274 39.18 20.42 -9.71
CA GLN A 274 39.72 21.46 -10.58
C GLN A 274 38.59 22.40 -11.03
N GLY A 275 38.94 23.62 -11.42
CA GLY A 275 38.01 24.60 -11.96
C GLY A 275 38.19 25.99 -11.38
N VAL A 276 37.08 26.73 -11.25
CA VAL A 276 37.08 28.09 -10.69
C VAL A 276 37.37 28.00 -9.19
N LYS A 277 38.23 28.90 -8.70
CA LYS A 277 38.52 29.04 -7.26
C LYS A 277 37.21 29.21 -6.46
N PRO A 278 36.92 28.34 -5.49
CA PRO A 278 35.71 28.46 -4.67
C PRO A 278 35.79 29.64 -3.70
N GLU A 279 34.64 30.14 -3.25
CA GLU A 279 34.56 31.13 -2.18
C GLU A 279 35.14 30.60 -0.86
N ALA A 280 34.95 29.29 -0.60
CA ALA A 280 35.45 28.61 0.59
C ALA A 280 34.99 29.31 1.89
N ALA A 281 33.69 29.64 1.91
CA ALA A 281 33.09 30.52 2.92
C ALA A 281 32.75 29.79 4.23
N TYR A 282 32.70 28.45 4.24
CA TYR A 282 32.23 27.69 5.40
C TYR A 282 33.32 26.79 5.98
N SER A 283 33.63 26.95 7.27
CA SER A 283 34.70 26.22 7.98
C SER A 283 34.27 25.54 9.29
N GLU A 284 32.98 25.52 9.62
CA GLU A 284 32.46 24.96 10.88
C GLU A 284 31.94 23.52 10.73
N ASN A 285 31.61 22.87 11.86
CA ASN A 285 30.95 21.56 11.86
C ASN A 285 29.42 21.72 11.97
N GLY A 286 28.65 20.95 11.21
CA GLY A 286 27.18 21.01 11.18
C GLY A 286 26.68 22.13 10.27
N GLY A 287 25.51 22.69 10.57
CA GLY A 287 24.97 23.89 9.92
C GLY A 287 24.38 23.69 8.51
N ASN A 288 23.43 24.55 8.13
CA ASN A 288 22.88 24.56 6.77
C ASN A 288 23.78 25.32 5.78
N ASP A 289 24.73 26.10 6.27
CA ASP A 289 25.53 26.97 5.41
C ASP A 289 26.56 26.21 4.56
N ILE A 290 26.91 24.98 4.96
CA ILE A 290 27.76 24.08 4.18
C ILE A 290 27.23 23.82 2.77
N TRP A 291 25.90 23.82 2.62
CA TRP A 291 25.23 23.53 1.34
C TRP A 291 25.33 24.68 0.33
N PHE A 292 25.82 25.84 0.75
CA PHE A 292 26.03 27.02 -0.12
C PHE A 292 27.49 27.20 -0.56
N ASP A 293 28.42 26.42 -0.01
CA ASP A 293 29.83 26.41 -0.42
C ASP A 293 30.06 25.41 -1.59
N ASP A 294 31.27 25.38 -2.14
CA ASP A 294 31.72 24.24 -2.96
C ASP A 294 32.04 23.07 -2.01
N PHE A 295 31.49 21.88 -2.25
CA PHE A 295 31.67 20.76 -1.33
C PHE A 295 31.76 19.40 -2.02
N ALA A 296 32.45 18.48 -1.36
CA ALA A 296 32.42 17.05 -1.61
C ALA A 296 31.41 16.37 -0.68
N GLU A 297 30.69 15.41 -1.23
CA GLU A 297 29.71 14.61 -0.48
C GLU A 297 29.91 13.12 -0.74
N PHE A 298 30.12 12.38 0.35
CA PHE A 298 30.34 10.94 0.35
C PHE A 298 29.09 10.24 0.82
N PHE A 299 28.67 9.23 0.07
CA PHE A 299 27.57 8.35 0.45
C PHE A 299 28.03 6.90 0.52
N PHE A 300 27.68 6.23 1.61
CA PHE A 300 27.93 4.81 1.79
C PHE A 300 26.62 4.07 2.07
N ALA A 301 26.49 2.90 1.46
CA ALA A 301 25.44 1.96 1.79
C ALA A 301 25.60 1.48 3.26
N PRO A 302 24.49 1.27 4.00
CA PRO A 302 24.53 0.76 5.36
C PRO A 302 25.07 -0.67 5.40
N VAL A 303 26.02 -0.91 6.30
CA VAL A 303 26.58 -2.24 6.59
C VAL A 303 25.65 -3.06 7.48
N LYS A 304 24.83 -2.38 8.30
CA LYS A 304 23.84 -2.95 9.22
C LYS A 304 22.53 -2.14 9.17
N GLN A 305 21.42 -2.72 9.63
CA GLN A 305 20.08 -2.11 9.58
C GLN A 305 19.85 -1.00 10.63
N ASP A 306 20.89 -0.26 11.01
CA ASP A 306 20.79 0.83 12.00
C ASP A 306 20.63 2.23 11.36
N ARG A 307 20.77 2.33 10.02
CA ARG A 307 20.71 3.59 9.26
C ARG A 307 20.24 3.36 7.82
N LEU A 308 19.79 4.43 7.14
CA LEU A 308 19.45 4.36 5.71
C LEU A 308 20.70 4.47 4.82
N LYS A 309 21.67 5.30 5.21
CA LYS A 309 22.99 5.46 4.58
C LYS A 309 23.94 6.14 5.56
N SER A 310 25.25 6.14 5.29
CA SER A 310 26.18 7.05 5.97
C SER A 310 26.58 8.16 5.01
N GLN A 311 26.44 9.41 5.43
CA GLN A 311 26.68 10.60 4.64
C GLN A 311 27.73 11.48 5.32
N PHE A 312 28.72 11.93 4.55
CA PHE A 312 29.77 12.84 5.00
C PHE A 312 29.93 13.95 3.99
N VAL A 313 30.07 15.19 4.44
CA VAL A 313 30.23 16.36 3.57
C VAL A 313 31.43 17.15 4.06
N VAL A 314 32.24 17.61 3.12
CA VAL A 314 33.34 18.55 3.37
C VAL A 314 33.25 19.70 2.40
N SER A 315 33.19 20.94 2.91
CA SER A 315 33.26 22.15 2.07
C SER A 315 34.69 22.57 1.78
N ALA A 316 34.88 23.35 0.72
CA ALA A 316 36.17 23.94 0.34
C ALA A 316 36.78 24.81 1.44
N GLY A 317 35.95 25.48 2.26
CA GLY A 317 36.38 26.22 3.45
C GLY A 317 36.81 25.34 4.63
N GLY A 318 36.71 24.01 4.53
CA GLY A 318 37.08 23.06 5.57
C GLY A 318 35.96 22.69 6.55
N GLY A 319 34.74 23.18 6.30
CA GLY A 319 33.57 22.82 7.09
C GLY A 319 33.14 21.38 6.85
N ARG A 320 32.45 20.80 7.83
CA ARG A 320 32.10 19.38 7.84
C ARG A 320 30.65 19.16 8.24
N TRP A 321 29.99 18.20 7.61
CA TRP A 321 28.67 17.73 8.00
C TRP A 321 28.62 16.20 7.91
N MET A 322 27.84 15.55 8.77
CA MET A 322 27.58 14.11 8.67
C MET A 322 26.15 13.77 9.07
N GLY A 323 25.65 12.64 8.59
CA GLY A 323 24.34 12.14 9.00
C GLY A 323 23.98 10.76 8.44
N HIS A 324 22.86 10.22 8.91
CA HIS A 324 22.39 8.86 8.59
C HIS A 324 21.07 8.81 7.81
N ALA A 325 20.53 9.97 7.43
CA ALA A 325 19.23 10.14 6.79
C ALA A 325 18.09 9.38 7.52
N GLY A 326 17.52 9.98 8.58
CA GLY A 326 16.26 9.52 9.18
C GLY A 326 16.27 9.23 10.69
N ALA A 327 17.40 9.37 11.38
CA ALA A 327 17.49 9.28 12.84
C ALA A 327 18.14 10.56 13.39
N GLY A 328 17.76 10.99 14.60
CA GLY A 328 18.41 12.11 15.27
C GLY A 328 19.86 11.74 15.57
N ASP A 329 20.79 12.34 14.82
CA ASP A 329 22.18 11.91 14.82
C ASP A 329 22.98 12.55 15.98
N PRO A 330 23.70 11.75 16.79
CA PRO A 330 24.85 12.26 17.51
C PRO A 330 26.00 12.45 16.51
N ASP A 331 26.62 13.64 16.48
CA ASP A 331 27.64 14.00 15.49
C ASP A 331 29.08 13.87 16.05
N PRO A 332 29.77 12.71 15.88
CA PRO A 332 31.15 12.55 16.31
C PRO A 332 32.14 13.15 15.28
N TYR A 333 32.09 14.47 15.08
CA TYR A 333 33.04 15.18 14.21
C TYR A 333 34.51 15.02 14.64
N ASP A 334 34.76 14.59 15.87
CA ASP A 334 36.08 14.25 16.41
C ASP A 334 36.65 12.93 15.88
N LYS A 335 35.78 12.03 15.38
CA LYS A 335 36.19 10.68 14.95
C LYS A 335 36.66 10.59 13.50
N TRP A 336 36.40 11.60 12.68
CA TRP A 336 36.85 11.63 11.28
C TRP A 336 37.47 12.99 10.96
N GLN A 337 38.29 13.03 9.92
CA GLN A 337 39.11 14.20 9.61
C GLN A 337 38.92 14.61 8.16
N ALA A 338 38.93 15.92 7.92
CA ALA A 338 39.02 16.49 6.60
C ALA A 338 39.92 17.73 6.66
N LYS A 339 40.92 17.80 5.79
CA LYS A 339 41.82 18.94 5.67
C LYS A 339 41.75 19.48 4.25
N CYS A 340 41.34 20.73 4.10
CA CYS A 340 41.14 21.35 2.79
C CYS A 340 42.26 22.34 2.45
N GLU A 341 42.55 22.46 1.16
CA GLU A 341 43.47 23.44 0.59
C GLU A 341 42.84 24.06 -0.66
N VAL A 342 42.60 25.37 -0.61
CA VAL A 342 42.04 26.13 -1.74
C VAL A 342 43.19 26.64 -2.61
N ARG A 343 43.07 26.43 -3.92
CA ARG A 343 44.06 26.82 -4.93
C ARG A 343 43.43 27.76 -5.96
N PRO A 344 44.22 28.48 -6.77
CA PRO A 344 43.68 29.37 -7.82
C PRO A 344 42.85 28.62 -8.88
N ASP A 345 43.12 27.35 -9.09
CA ASP A 345 42.55 26.45 -10.10
C ASP A 345 41.64 25.37 -9.49
N GLY A 346 41.14 25.59 -8.27
CA GLY A 346 40.17 24.71 -7.60
C GLY A 346 40.47 24.51 -6.12
N TRP A 347 40.21 23.31 -5.60
CA TRP A 347 40.55 22.96 -4.22
C TRP A 347 40.85 21.47 -4.08
N SER A 348 41.45 21.09 -2.96
CA SER A 348 41.73 19.70 -2.62
C SER A 348 41.38 19.43 -1.17
N ALA A 349 41.12 18.16 -0.85
CA ALA A 349 40.93 17.74 0.53
C ALA A 349 41.54 16.37 0.80
N ASP A 350 42.19 16.24 1.95
CA ASP A 350 42.56 14.95 2.53
C ASP A 350 41.49 14.57 3.56
N VAL A 351 40.73 13.51 3.29
CA VAL A 351 39.60 13.05 4.12
C VAL A 351 39.90 11.64 4.65
N VAL A 352 39.65 11.43 5.94
CA VAL A 352 39.91 10.17 6.64
C VAL A 352 38.68 9.75 7.44
N ILE A 353 38.09 8.61 7.08
CA ILE A 353 36.85 8.08 7.66
C ILE A 353 37.12 6.69 8.26
N PRO A 354 36.96 6.50 9.57
CA PRO A 354 37.05 5.17 10.18
C PRO A 354 35.93 4.22 9.73
N PHE A 355 36.24 2.93 9.55
CA PHE A 355 35.24 1.92 9.19
C PHE A 355 34.11 1.77 10.23
N SER A 356 34.40 2.05 11.51
CA SER A 356 33.40 2.04 12.58
C SER A 356 32.29 3.07 12.38
N LEU A 357 32.57 4.20 11.73
CA LEU A 357 31.54 5.19 11.37
C LEU A 357 30.69 4.73 10.19
N LEU A 358 31.18 3.79 9.38
CA LEU A 358 30.42 3.15 8.30
C LEU A 358 29.57 1.97 8.80
N GLY A 359 29.76 1.57 10.06
CA GLY A 359 28.98 0.52 10.71
C GLY A 359 29.67 -0.83 10.80
N TYR A 360 30.95 -0.94 10.44
CA TYR A 360 31.74 -2.15 10.63
C TYR A 360 32.17 -2.33 12.09
N ASP A 361 32.05 -3.56 12.61
CA ASP A 361 32.53 -3.91 13.95
C ASP A 361 34.05 -4.21 13.98
N SER A 362 34.63 -4.52 12.81
CA SER A 362 36.06 -4.75 12.61
C SER A 362 36.50 -4.29 11.23
N VAL A 363 37.81 -4.14 10.99
CA VAL A 363 38.34 -3.79 9.66
C VAL A 363 37.86 -4.81 8.62
N PRO A 364 37.32 -4.37 7.46
CA PRO A 364 36.82 -5.27 6.43
C PRO A 364 37.96 -6.11 5.84
N GLY A 365 37.68 -7.39 5.61
CA GLY A 365 38.63 -8.32 4.97
C GLY A 365 38.80 -8.09 3.46
N GLU A 366 39.77 -8.77 2.86
CA GLU A 366 39.91 -8.78 1.40
C GLU A 366 38.67 -9.35 0.72
N GLY A 367 38.19 -8.71 -0.35
CA GLY A 367 36.98 -9.13 -1.06
C GLY A 367 35.68 -8.61 -0.47
N GLU A 368 35.69 -8.01 0.72
CA GLU A 368 34.53 -7.29 1.22
C GLU A 368 34.29 -6.02 0.43
N SER A 369 33.03 -5.58 0.37
CA SER A 369 32.63 -4.41 -0.39
C SER A 369 31.57 -3.57 0.28
N ILE A 370 31.49 -2.31 -0.15
CA ILE A 370 30.46 -1.35 0.27
C ILE A 370 29.98 -0.56 -0.95
N GLY A 371 28.67 -0.32 -1.02
CA GLY A 371 28.10 0.60 -2.01
C GLY A 371 28.54 2.03 -1.72
N PHE A 372 28.96 2.77 -2.74
CA PHE A 372 29.61 4.07 -2.58
C PHE A 372 29.27 5.04 -3.70
N ASN A 373 29.11 6.32 -3.36
CA ASN A 373 29.16 7.42 -4.31
C ASN A 373 29.92 8.61 -3.73
N LEU A 374 30.59 9.36 -4.59
CA LEU A 374 31.23 10.63 -4.28
C LEU A 374 30.67 11.68 -5.22
N GLY A 375 30.01 12.68 -4.64
CA GLY A 375 29.50 13.85 -5.32
C GLY A 375 30.36 15.08 -5.09
N ARG A 376 30.33 16.01 -6.04
CA ARG A 376 30.80 17.39 -5.89
C ARG A 376 29.65 18.32 -6.26
N GLN A 377 29.41 19.32 -5.43
CA GLN A 377 28.56 20.46 -5.76
C GLN A 377 29.43 21.71 -5.83
N HIS A 378 29.44 22.39 -6.96
CA HIS A 378 30.14 23.66 -7.15
C HIS A 378 29.15 24.78 -7.44
N THR A 379 29.28 25.94 -6.80
CA THR A 379 28.44 27.11 -7.11
C THR A 379 28.95 27.78 -8.39
N ALA A 380 28.13 27.80 -9.45
CA ALA A 380 28.51 28.40 -10.72
C ALA A 380 28.62 29.93 -10.59
N PRO A 381 29.68 30.56 -11.11
CA PRO A 381 29.87 32.01 -11.03
C PRO A 381 28.89 32.79 -11.92
N GLY A 382 28.26 33.84 -11.39
CA GLY A 382 27.41 34.77 -12.15
C GLY A 382 26.20 35.34 -11.39
N VAL A 383 25.55 36.35 -11.98
CA VAL A 383 24.20 36.80 -11.59
C VAL A 383 23.22 36.21 -12.60
N PHE A 384 22.26 35.44 -12.12
CA PHE A 384 21.32 34.72 -12.97
C PHE A 384 19.94 35.38 -12.88
N ASP A 385 19.67 36.31 -13.80
CA ASP A 385 18.46 37.15 -13.80
C ASP A 385 17.20 36.43 -14.30
N LYS A 386 17.34 35.18 -14.75
CA LYS A 386 16.25 34.33 -15.25
C LYS A 386 16.37 32.92 -14.70
N GLN A 387 15.24 32.29 -14.45
CA GLN A 387 15.11 30.91 -14.01
C GLN A 387 15.68 29.97 -15.11
N PRO A 388 16.77 29.22 -14.88
CA PRO A 388 17.39 28.37 -15.89
C PRO A 388 16.61 27.08 -16.13
N ASP A 389 17.00 26.37 -17.19
CA ASP A 389 16.37 25.16 -17.71
C ASP A 389 16.52 23.94 -16.75
N TRP A 390 15.46 23.55 -16.04
CA TRP A 390 15.52 22.72 -14.81
C TRP A 390 16.01 21.26 -14.97
N THR A 391 16.18 20.74 -16.18
CA THR A 391 16.64 19.36 -16.45
C THR A 391 17.97 19.24 -17.17
N LYS A 392 18.67 20.36 -17.36
CA LYS A 392 20.03 20.33 -17.92
C LYS A 392 21.05 20.71 -16.86
N GLY A 393 21.93 19.76 -16.55
CA GLY A 393 23.20 19.84 -15.83
C GLY A 393 23.25 20.42 -14.42
N ASN A 394 22.53 21.51 -14.17
CA ASN A 394 22.70 22.35 -12.99
C ASN A 394 21.48 22.29 -12.08
N ARG A 395 21.72 22.43 -10.77
CA ARG A 395 20.66 22.58 -9.75
C ARG A 395 20.49 24.06 -9.44
N TRP A 396 19.25 24.55 -9.37
CA TRP A 396 18.96 25.88 -8.84
C TRP A 396 18.46 25.76 -7.40
N GLY A 397 19.07 26.52 -6.50
CA GLY A 397 18.67 26.57 -5.10
C GLY A 397 18.97 27.94 -4.51
N MET A 398 17.96 28.56 -3.89
CA MET A 398 18.08 29.88 -3.23
C MET A 398 18.77 30.96 -4.10
N HIS A 399 18.36 31.08 -5.36
CA HIS A 399 18.87 32.06 -6.34
C HIS A 399 20.32 31.85 -6.83
N ARG A 400 20.90 30.65 -6.66
CA ARG A 400 22.21 30.27 -7.19
C ARG A 400 22.11 29.06 -8.12
N MET A 401 22.99 28.97 -9.11
CA MET A 401 23.21 27.75 -9.90
C MET A 401 24.34 26.92 -9.28
N TYR A 402 24.16 25.60 -9.31
CA TYR A 402 25.19 24.65 -8.88
C TYR A 402 25.48 23.64 -9.99
N ASP A 403 26.77 23.45 -10.30
CA ASP A 403 27.28 22.38 -11.16
C ASP A 403 27.50 21.14 -10.28
N ASN A 404 26.74 20.07 -10.55
CA ASN A 404 26.78 18.84 -9.76
C ASN A 404 27.39 17.71 -10.56
N SER A 405 28.37 17.04 -9.98
CA SER A 405 28.97 15.84 -10.56
C SER A 405 29.07 14.71 -9.55
N SER A 406 29.05 13.49 -10.03
CA SER A 406 29.22 12.30 -9.18
C SER A 406 29.99 11.20 -9.89
N TRP A 407 30.67 10.37 -9.10
CA TRP A 407 31.43 9.22 -9.61
C TRP A 407 30.52 8.11 -10.14
N SER A 408 29.37 7.90 -9.48
CA SER A 408 28.28 7.06 -9.99
C SER A 408 27.05 7.94 -10.25
N PHE A 409 26.42 7.79 -11.43
CA PHE A 409 25.32 8.64 -11.93
C PHE A 409 24.21 8.73 -10.88
N GLY A 410 23.60 9.89 -10.62
CA GLY A 410 22.59 10.02 -9.55
C GLY A 410 23.16 10.34 -8.15
N TYR A 411 22.92 11.56 -7.68
CA TYR A 411 23.36 12.15 -6.42
C TYR A 411 22.57 11.58 -5.24
N GLY A 412 23.19 10.67 -4.47
CA GLY A 412 22.63 10.16 -3.21
C GLY A 412 21.53 9.09 -3.32
N GLU A 413 21.19 8.64 -4.54
CA GLU A 413 20.25 7.54 -4.81
C GLU A 413 20.96 6.18 -4.73
N ARG A 414 20.52 5.30 -3.83
CA ARG A 414 21.19 4.03 -3.53
C ARG A 414 21.21 3.06 -4.72
N GLU A 415 20.25 3.18 -5.62
CA GLU A 415 20.12 2.34 -6.82
C GLU A 415 21.26 2.56 -7.80
N ASN A 416 21.94 3.72 -7.72
CA ASN A 416 23.00 4.09 -8.65
C ASN A 416 24.39 4.13 -7.99
N PHE A 417 24.56 3.62 -6.77
CA PHE A 417 25.89 3.59 -6.14
C PHE A 417 26.84 2.68 -6.92
N GLY A 418 28.10 3.11 -7.05
CA GLY A 418 29.20 2.24 -7.42
C GLY A 418 29.58 1.31 -6.27
N THR A 419 30.57 0.45 -6.47
CA THR A 419 31.04 -0.49 -5.44
C THR A 419 32.53 -0.30 -5.16
N LEU A 420 32.89 -0.13 -3.88
CA LEU A 420 34.27 -0.25 -3.43
C LEU A 420 34.53 -1.68 -2.94
N PHE A 421 35.56 -2.34 -3.46
CA PHE A 421 36.08 -3.61 -2.92
C PHE A 421 37.40 -3.36 -2.19
N PHE A 422 37.56 -3.92 -0.99
CA PHE A 422 38.79 -3.73 -0.21
C PHE A 422 39.85 -4.77 -0.57
N GLY A 423 41.04 -4.30 -0.96
CA GLY A 423 42.22 -5.08 -1.39
C GLY A 423 42.09 -5.70 -2.78
N THR A 424 41.09 -6.57 -2.95
CA THR A 424 40.84 -7.32 -4.19
C THR A 424 39.36 -7.73 -4.25
N MET A 425 38.84 -8.06 -5.44
CA MET A 425 37.50 -8.67 -5.58
C MET A 425 37.54 -10.21 -5.71
N LYS A 426 38.73 -10.82 -5.69
CA LYS A 426 38.89 -12.27 -5.94
C LYS A 426 38.10 -13.14 -4.96
N PRO A 427 38.15 -12.94 -3.62
CA PRO A 427 37.37 -13.75 -2.69
C PRO A 427 35.85 -13.64 -2.92
N TYR A 428 35.36 -12.46 -3.31
CA TYR A 428 33.95 -12.26 -3.68
C TYR A 428 33.59 -13.03 -4.95
N ALA A 429 34.42 -12.94 -6.00
CA ALA A 429 34.20 -13.63 -7.25
C ALA A 429 34.21 -15.15 -7.08
N GLU A 430 35.19 -15.69 -6.35
CA GLU A 430 35.28 -17.12 -6.04
C GLU A 430 34.05 -17.61 -5.26
N LYS A 431 33.61 -16.84 -4.26
CA LYS A 431 32.38 -17.14 -3.52
C LYS A 431 31.17 -17.19 -4.46
N VAL A 432 30.94 -16.16 -5.26
CA VAL A 432 29.80 -16.12 -6.20
C VAL A 432 29.85 -17.28 -7.20
N LEU A 433 31.02 -17.56 -7.77
CA LEU A 433 31.20 -18.66 -8.73
C LEU A 433 30.95 -20.04 -8.10
N SER A 434 31.27 -20.20 -6.82
CA SER A 434 30.97 -21.43 -6.06
C SER A 434 29.48 -21.59 -5.73
N GLU A 435 28.75 -20.49 -5.57
CA GLU A 435 27.30 -20.50 -5.28
C GLU A 435 26.44 -20.80 -6.52
N ILE A 436 26.96 -20.53 -7.72
CA ILE A 436 26.31 -20.90 -8.98
C ILE A 436 26.41 -22.41 -9.15
N THR A 437 25.28 -23.10 -9.25
CA THR A 437 25.26 -24.58 -9.30
C THR A 437 24.64 -25.13 -10.58
N SER A 438 23.99 -24.30 -11.40
CA SER A 438 23.40 -24.71 -12.68
C SER A 438 24.48 -25.16 -13.68
N PRO A 439 24.46 -26.42 -14.14
CA PRO A 439 25.46 -26.94 -15.08
C PRO A 439 25.52 -26.18 -16.41
N GLU A 440 24.40 -25.63 -16.87
CA GLU A 440 24.25 -24.88 -18.12
C GLU A 440 25.15 -23.63 -18.17
N LEU A 441 25.56 -23.12 -17.00
CA LEU A 441 26.37 -21.91 -16.89
C LEU A 441 27.88 -22.17 -16.83
N ALA A 442 28.32 -23.43 -16.86
CA ALA A 442 29.74 -23.78 -16.71
C ALA A 442 30.65 -23.07 -17.72
N GLY A 443 30.22 -22.93 -18.97
CA GLY A 443 30.98 -22.20 -20.00
C GLY A 443 31.07 -20.70 -19.73
N LEU A 444 29.99 -20.08 -19.24
CA LEU A 444 29.97 -18.64 -18.93
C LEU A 444 30.81 -18.30 -17.70
N LYS A 445 30.92 -19.21 -16.73
CA LYS A 445 31.82 -19.04 -15.56
C LYS A 445 33.28 -18.83 -15.98
N GLN A 446 33.72 -19.51 -17.04
CA GLN A 446 35.11 -19.42 -17.52
C GLN A 446 35.42 -18.09 -18.21
N GLN A 447 34.40 -17.30 -18.54
CA GLN A 447 34.53 -16.00 -19.19
C GLN A 447 34.63 -14.82 -18.19
N ILE A 448 34.66 -15.11 -16.88
CA ILE A 448 34.88 -14.10 -15.85
C ILE A 448 36.37 -13.77 -15.78
N ASP A 449 36.72 -12.56 -16.23
CA ASP A 449 38.06 -12.01 -16.14
C ASP A 449 38.08 -10.89 -15.09
N LEU A 450 38.89 -11.07 -14.03
CA LEU A 450 39.02 -10.10 -12.94
C LEU A 450 39.93 -8.91 -13.29
N ALA A 451 40.59 -8.91 -14.45
CA ALA A 451 41.41 -7.80 -14.92
C ALA A 451 40.57 -6.53 -15.22
N ASP A 452 39.28 -6.69 -15.53
CA ASP A 452 38.29 -5.61 -15.58
C ASP A 452 37.25 -5.82 -14.46
N PRO A 453 37.46 -5.21 -13.27
CA PRO A 453 36.57 -5.39 -12.13
C PRO A 453 35.12 -4.97 -12.40
N GLY A 454 34.92 -3.95 -13.24
CA GLY A 454 33.60 -3.45 -13.58
C GLY A 454 32.81 -4.45 -14.43
N LEU A 455 33.45 -4.99 -15.47
CA LEU A 455 32.86 -6.03 -16.31
C LEU A 455 32.69 -7.34 -15.55
N ALA A 456 33.69 -7.75 -14.75
CA ALA A 456 33.64 -8.94 -13.91
C ALA A 456 32.44 -8.90 -12.97
N PHE A 457 32.26 -7.79 -12.24
CA PHE A 457 31.15 -7.63 -11.30
C PHE A 457 29.80 -7.70 -12.02
N ALA A 458 29.64 -6.99 -13.13
CA ALA A 458 28.40 -7.02 -13.92
C ALA A 458 28.07 -8.43 -14.42
N ARG A 459 29.06 -9.16 -14.94
CA ARG A 459 28.91 -10.55 -15.40
C ARG A 459 28.62 -11.53 -14.26
N LEU A 460 29.25 -11.36 -13.10
CA LEU A 460 28.94 -12.13 -11.90
C LEU A 460 27.47 -11.93 -11.47
N MET A 461 26.96 -10.70 -11.50
CA MET A 461 25.55 -10.42 -11.21
C MET A 461 24.61 -11.06 -12.24
N GLN A 462 24.94 -11.00 -13.54
CA GLN A 462 24.18 -11.72 -14.57
C GLN A 462 24.20 -13.24 -14.38
N LEU A 463 25.34 -13.82 -14.01
CA LEU A 463 25.43 -15.25 -13.73
C LEU A 463 24.55 -15.66 -12.54
N LYS A 464 24.57 -14.88 -11.45
CA LYS A 464 23.69 -15.11 -10.30
C LYS A 464 22.22 -15.09 -10.72
N GLU A 465 21.84 -14.14 -11.56
CA GLU A 465 20.48 -14.03 -12.05
C GLU A 465 20.09 -15.19 -12.98
N LYS A 466 20.95 -15.56 -13.93
CA LYS A 466 20.71 -16.72 -14.82
C LYS A 466 20.61 -18.02 -14.03
N ASP A 467 21.48 -18.24 -13.03
CA ASP A 467 21.46 -19.42 -12.16
C ASP A 467 20.16 -19.48 -11.35
N ARG A 468 19.74 -18.33 -10.81
CA ARG A 468 18.46 -18.19 -10.11
C ARG A 468 17.28 -18.53 -11.01
N LEU A 469 17.24 -18.02 -12.25
CA LEU A 469 16.17 -18.29 -13.21
C LEU A 469 16.12 -19.76 -13.62
N LEU A 470 17.27 -20.40 -13.83
CA LEU A 470 17.36 -21.83 -14.13
C LEU A 470 16.87 -22.69 -12.94
N LYS A 471 17.29 -22.35 -11.72
CA LYS A 471 16.78 -22.98 -10.50
C LYS A 471 15.26 -22.82 -10.42
N LEU A 472 14.75 -21.60 -10.58
CA LEU A 472 13.32 -21.31 -10.56
C LEU A 472 12.54 -22.11 -11.62
N ALA A 473 13.08 -22.25 -12.82
CA ALA A 473 12.47 -23.01 -13.91
C ALA A 473 12.47 -24.53 -13.67
N SER A 474 13.40 -25.03 -12.85
CA SER A 474 13.46 -26.44 -12.48
C SER A 474 12.45 -26.83 -11.40
N GLU A 475 11.93 -25.84 -10.65
CA GLU A 475 10.99 -26.06 -9.57
C GLU A 475 9.62 -26.48 -10.09
N LYS A 476 9.01 -27.49 -9.46
CA LYS A 476 7.64 -27.96 -9.82
C LYS A 476 6.55 -27.08 -9.23
N PHE A 477 6.85 -26.38 -8.15
CA PHE A 477 5.95 -25.40 -7.55
C PHE A 477 6.76 -24.40 -6.72
N LEU A 478 6.17 -23.24 -6.48
CA LEU A 478 6.77 -22.13 -5.75
C LEU A 478 5.82 -21.65 -4.67
N ALA A 479 6.37 -21.19 -3.55
CA ALA A 479 5.59 -20.53 -2.53
C ALA A 479 6.34 -19.31 -2.01
N ALA A 480 5.63 -18.18 -1.90
CA ALA A 480 6.19 -16.91 -1.44
C ALA A 480 5.23 -16.24 -0.48
N GLN A 481 5.76 -15.62 0.58
CA GLN A 481 5.00 -14.68 1.40
C GLN A 481 4.73 -13.44 0.55
N ILE A 482 3.48 -13.00 0.52
CA ILE A 482 3.05 -11.82 -0.23
C ILE A 482 2.51 -10.76 0.73
N ARG A 483 2.38 -9.53 0.26
CA ARG A 483 1.63 -8.52 1.01
C ARG A 483 0.18 -8.94 1.13
N THR A 484 -0.43 -8.62 2.26
CA THR A 484 -1.85 -8.86 2.52
C THR A 484 -2.76 -8.07 1.58
N SER A 485 -2.26 -6.95 1.04
CA SER A 485 -2.95 -6.09 0.07
C SER A 485 -2.61 -6.40 -1.39
N THR A 486 -1.91 -7.49 -1.69
CA THR A 486 -1.64 -7.92 -3.07
C THR A 486 -2.95 -8.21 -3.80
N ASP A 487 -3.11 -7.69 -5.02
CA ASP A 487 -4.32 -7.87 -5.84
C ASP A 487 -4.64 -9.36 -6.07
N PRO A 488 -5.78 -9.86 -5.59
CA PRO A 488 -6.16 -11.26 -5.71
C PRO A 488 -6.87 -11.59 -7.04
N ALA A 489 -6.87 -10.67 -8.01
CA ALA A 489 -7.42 -10.89 -9.34
C ALA A 489 -6.74 -12.06 -10.08
N LEU A 490 -7.50 -12.74 -10.92
CA LEU A 490 -7.01 -13.81 -11.77
C LEU A 490 -6.60 -13.29 -13.15
N PRO A 491 -5.49 -13.80 -13.72
CA PRO A 491 -4.61 -14.84 -13.16
C PRO A 491 -3.73 -14.34 -12.00
N PHE A 492 -3.58 -15.15 -10.95
CA PHE A 492 -2.90 -14.77 -9.70
C PHE A 492 -1.46 -15.31 -9.64
N LEU A 493 -0.49 -14.48 -10.01
CA LEU A 493 0.94 -14.79 -9.96
C LEU A 493 1.73 -13.54 -9.52
N PRO A 494 1.74 -13.26 -8.20
CA PRO A 494 2.37 -12.05 -7.67
C PRO A 494 3.90 -12.06 -7.82
N GLU A 495 4.51 -10.86 -7.82
CA GLU A 495 5.93 -10.65 -8.14
C GLU A 495 6.87 -11.39 -7.18
N GLU A 496 6.47 -11.55 -5.91
CA GLU A 496 7.22 -12.26 -4.88
C GLU A 496 7.52 -13.72 -5.23
N LEU A 497 6.74 -14.35 -6.12
CA LEU A 497 7.04 -15.69 -6.65
C LEU A 497 8.33 -15.70 -7.50
N ASN A 498 8.74 -14.56 -8.07
CA ASN A 498 10.04 -14.46 -8.72
C ASN A 498 11.18 -14.48 -7.70
N HIS A 499 10.94 -14.09 -6.45
CA HIS A 499 11.95 -14.09 -5.40
C HIS A 499 11.44 -14.75 -4.10
N PRO A 500 11.14 -16.07 -4.12
CA PRO A 500 10.60 -16.76 -2.95
C PRO A 500 11.50 -16.63 -1.73
N GLN A 501 10.92 -16.27 -0.59
CA GLN A 501 11.64 -16.10 0.66
C GLN A 501 12.05 -17.45 1.25
N LYS A 502 13.22 -17.50 1.88
CA LYS A 502 13.72 -18.69 2.60
C LYS A 502 13.10 -18.88 3.99
N GLU A 503 12.45 -17.85 4.53
CA GLU A 503 11.77 -17.85 5.83
C GLU A 503 10.63 -16.83 5.77
N PHE A 504 9.48 -17.18 6.34
CA PHE A 504 8.34 -16.28 6.53
C PHE A 504 8.41 -15.66 7.92
N ARG A 505 8.24 -14.33 8.00
CA ARG A 505 8.42 -13.56 9.24
C ARG A 505 7.19 -12.73 9.56
N LEU A 506 6.78 -12.78 10.82
CA LEU A 506 5.67 -12.02 11.37
C LEU A 506 6.02 -11.45 12.74
N THR A 507 5.40 -10.32 13.07
CA THR A 507 5.44 -9.69 14.39
C THR A 507 4.03 -9.27 14.76
N ALA A 508 3.61 -9.52 15.99
CA ALA A 508 2.26 -9.23 16.46
C ALA A 508 2.22 -8.94 17.96
N ALA A 509 1.22 -8.17 18.39
CA ALA A 509 0.91 -7.98 19.81
C ALA A 509 0.22 -9.22 20.42
N VAL A 510 0.15 -9.30 21.75
CA VAL A 510 -0.44 -10.43 22.51
C VAL A 510 -1.95 -10.61 22.27
N ASN A 511 -2.63 -9.71 21.57
CA ASN A 511 -4.06 -9.80 21.27
C ASN A 511 -4.37 -9.35 19.83
N GLU A 512 -3.45 -9.66 18.93
CA GLU A 512 -3.57 -9.42 17.49
C GLU A 512 -3.82 -10.73 16.73
N HIS A 513 -4.60 -10.65 15.65
CA HIS A 513 -4.74 -11.73 14.68
C HIS A 513 -3.70 -11.53 13.58
N ALA A 514 -2.52 -12.14 13.73
CA ALA A 514 -1.40 -11.95 12.81
C ALA A 514 -1.63 -12.73 11.50
N PRO A 515 -1.78 -12.06 10.34
CA PRO A 515 -2.01 -12.74 9.08
C PRO A 515 -0.71 -12.97 8.30
N LEU A 516 -0.53 -14.18 7.80
CA LEU A 516 0.49 -14.58 6.82
C LEU A 516 -0.22 -14.92 5.50
N ALA A 517 -0.09 -14.04 4.51
CA ALA A 517 -0.57 -14.30 3.14
C ALA A 517 0.53 -14.99 2.32
N VAL A 518 0.19 -16.07 1.62
CA VAL A 518 1.13 -16.87 0.82
C VAL A 518 0.54 -17.11 -0.56
N ALA A 519 1.33 -16.86 -1.60
CA ALA A 519 1.03 -17.34 -2.95
C ALA A 519 1.68 -18.71 -3.16
N LEU A 520 0.91 -19.69 -3.64
CA LEU A 520 1.38 -21.03 -4.01
C LEU A 520 1.14 -21.23 -5.51
N ALA A 521 2.21 -21.31 -6.30
CA ALA A 521 2.14 -21.46 -7.75
C ALA A 521 2.55 -22.85 -8.22
N ASN A 522 1.73 -23.45 -9.08
CA ASN A 522 2.03 -24.70 -9.77
C ASN A 522 2.81 -24.38 -11.04
N MET A 523 4.04 -24.89 -11.13
CA MET A 523 4.96 -24.66 -12.23
C MET A 523 5.04 -25.89 -13.14
N THR A 524 3.92 -26.60 -13.29
CA THR A 524 3.81 -27.74 -14.20
C THR A 524 2.68 -27.52 -15.20
N GLY A 525 2.71 -28.30 -16.28
CA GLY A 525 1.66 -28.32 -17.31
C GLY A 525 0.41 -29.11 -16.92
N GLU A 526 0.34 -29.62 -15.69
CA GLU A 526 -0.74 -30.45 -15.20
C GLU A 526 -1.38 -29.81 -13.96
N PHE A 527 -2.64 -30.12 -13.72
CA PHE A 527 -3.31 -29.75 -12.47
C PHE A 527 -2.69 -30.50 -11.30
N GLU A 528 -2.53 -29.85 -10.15
CA GLU A 528 -2.02 -30.48 -8.93
C GLU A 528 -2.87 -30.08 -7.72
N GLU A 529 -2.97 -30.99 -6.77
CA GLU A 529 -3.56 -30.74 -5.46
C GLU A 529 -2.46 -30.81 -4.40
N TYR A 530 -2.26 -29.71 -3.67
CA TYR A 530 -1.22 -29.62 -2.65
C TYR A 530 -1.83 -29.78 -1.26
N ARG A 531 -1.25 -30.62 -0.43
CA ARG A 531 -1.49 -30.60 1.02
C ARG A 531 -0.59 -29.53 1.65
N VAL A 532 -1.16 -28.72 2.53
CA VAL A 532 -0.43 -27.67 3.25
C VAL A 532 -0.69 -27.74 4.75
N THR A 533 0.37 -27.66 5.56
CA THR A 533 0.32 -27.73 7.03
C THR A 533 1.31 -26.74 7.67
N VAL A 534 1.09 -26.43 8.94
CA VAL A 534 2.06 -25.70 9.78
C VAL A 534 2.51 -26.64 10.90
N GLU A 535 3.82 -26.86 11.00
CA GLU A 535 4.40 -27.90 11.86
C GLU A 535 5.62 -27.39 12.63
N CYS A 536 5.85 -27.91 13.84
CA CYS A 536 7.03 -27.57 14.65
C CYS A 536 7.82 -28.80 15.15
N GLY A 537 7.78 -29.87 14.36
CA GLY A 537 8.55 -31.09 14.58
C GLY A 537 7.65 -32.31 14.68
N TRP A 538 8.05 -33.27 15.53
CA TRP A 538 7.34 -34.53 15.73
C TRP A 538 7.00 -34.71 17.21
N GLU A 539 5.91 -35.41 17.49
CA GLU A 539 5.52 -35.76 18.85
C GLU A 539 4.89 -37.14 18.96
N HIS A 540 4.89 -37.65 20.20
CA HIS A 540 4.08 -38.79 20.62
C HIS A 540 2.85 -38.24 21.34
N PRO A 541 1.67 -38.26 20.71
CA PRO A 541 0.46 -37.71 21.33
C PRO A 541 0.02 -38.54 22.54
N ASP A 542 0.35 -39.84 22.57
CA ASP A 542 0.02 -40.77 23.64
C ASP A 542 1.20 -41.73 23.88
N PRO A 543 1.66 -41.92 25.13
CA PRO A 543 2.68 -42.93 25.48
C PRO A 543 2.36 -44.37 25.04
N GLN A 544 1.09 -44.69 24.77
CA GLN A 544 0.62 -46.00 24.31
C GLN A 544 0.64 -46.16 22.79
N VAL A 545 0.90 -45.08 22.04
CA VAL A 545 0.96 -45.11 20.57
C VAL A 545 2.43 -45.16 20.15
N GLU A 546 2.80 -46.20 19.40
CA GLU A 546 4.18 -46.40 18.92
C GLU A 546 4.60 -45.36 17.85
N GLY A 547 3.63 -44.72 17.19
CA GLY A 547 3.85 -43.85 16.04
C GLY A 547 4.20 -42.40 16.40
N TRP A 548 5.16 -41.83 15.66
CA TRP A 548 5.43 -40.40 15.67
C TRP A 548 4.43 -39.66 14.77
N TYR A 549 3.93 -38.52 15.24
CA TYR A 549 3.01 -37.66 14.50
C TYR A 549 3.65 -36.29 14.22
N PRO A 550 3.41 -35.68 13.06
CA PRO A 550 3.79 -34.29 12.83
C PRO A 550 3.10 -33.41 13.86
N ALA A 551 3.90 -32.68 14.62
CA ALA A 551 3.39 -31.85 15.68
C ALA A 551 2.93 -30.51 15.10
N SER A 552 1.64 -30.24 15.18
CA SER A 552 1.03 -29.05 14.60
C SER A 552 1.53 -27.75 15.26
N GLY A 553 1.68 -26.71 14.46
CA GLY A 553 1.85 -25.33 14.89
C GLY A 553 3.30 -24.86 15.02
N LEU A 554 3.54 -23.94 15.96
CA LEU A 554 4.84 -23.31 16.22
C LEU A 554 5.28 -23.59 17.66
N LYS A 555 6.57 -23.44 17.98
CA LYS A 555 7.07 -23.51 19.35
C LYS A 555 8.26 -22.58 19.61
N THR A 556 8.43 -22.18 20.85
CA THR A 556 9.61 -21.46 21.34
C THR A 556 10.82 -22.39 21.48
N ALA A 557 12.01 -21.81 21.68
CA ALA A 557 13.24 -22.56 21.90
C ALA A 557 13.21 -23.47 23.15
N ASP A 558 12.43 -23.10 24.17
CA ASP A 558 12.22 -23.90 25.39
C ASP A 558 11.13 -24.98 25.25
N GLY A 559 10.50 -25.09 24.08
CA GLY A 559 9.49 -26.10 23.76
C GLY A 559 8.04 -25.68 24.05
N THR A 560 7.78 -24.46 24.53
CA THR A 560 6.41 -23.94 24.70
C THR A 560 5.69 -23.87 23.34
N ARG A 561 4.57 -24.58 23.21
CA ARG A 561 3.77 -24.59 21.98
C ARG A 561 2.92 -23.34 21.81
N PHE A 562 2.85 -22.85 20.59
CA PHE A 562 1.75 -21.98 20.16
C PHE A 562 0.47 -22.84 20.09
N PRO A 563 -0.67 -22.39 20.65
CA PRO A 563 -1.88 -23.19 20.66
C PRO A 563 -2.36 -23.51 19.23
N ALA A 564 -2.46 -24.80 18.89
CA ALA A 564 -2.73 -25.24 17.52
C ALA A 564 -4.12 -24.80 17.03
N GLU A 565 -5.11 -24.76 17.91
CA GLU A 565 -6.46 -24.28 17.65
C GLU A 565 -6.55 -22.78 17.30
N LYS A 566 -5.48 -22.03 17.58
CA LYS A 566 -5.33 -20.61 17.25
C LYS A 566 -4.63 -20.36 15.92
N ILE A 567 -4.33 -21.43 15.17
CA ILE A 567 -3.77 -21.35 13.82
C ILE A 567 -4.86 -21.75 12.85
N THR A 568 -5.32 -20.81 12.03
CA THR A 568 -6.31 -21.10 10.99
C THR A 568 -5.69 -20.91 9.61
N ILE A 569 -5.75 -21.94 8.77
CA ILE A 569 -5.34 -21.87 7.37
C ILE A 569 -6.59 -21.77 6.50
N ARG A 570 -6.64 -20.73 5.64
CA ARG A 570 -7.69 -20.50 4.65
C ARG A 570 -7.09 -20.50 3.26
N ARG A 571 -7.89 -20.89 2.26
CA ARG A 571 -7.60 -20.71 0.85
C ARG A 571 -8.51 -19.66 0.23
N GLY A 572 -7.98 -18.92 -0.72
CA GLY A 572 -8.77 -18.12 -1.65
C GLY A 572 -9.60 -19.03 -2.55
N VAL A 573 -10.91 -18.85 -2.55
CA VAL A 573 -11.81 -19.52 -3.49
C VAL A 573 -12.04 -18.60 -4.69
N LYS A 574 -11.87 -19.15 -5.89
CA LYS A 574 -12.14 -18.43 -7.14
C LYS A 574 -13.63 -18.04 -7.18
N GLY A 575 -13.90 -16.74 -7.17
CA GLY A 575 -15.23 -16.17 -7.33
C GLY A 575 -15.26 -15.13 -8.44
N ARG A 576 -16.44 -14.92 -9.04
CA ARG A 576 -16.66 -13.78 -9.96
C ARG A 576 -16.49 -12.46 -9.21
N ASP A 577 -16.02 -11.44 -9.91
CA ASP A 577 -15.87 -10.09 -9.35
C ASP A 577 -16.99 -9.11 -9.76
N SER A 578 -17.86 -9.52 -10.69
CA SER A 578 -19.05 -8.79 -11.13
C SER A 578 -20.09 -9.75 -11.74
N ASP A 579 -21.32 -9.30 -11.93
CA ASP A 579 -22.39 -10.06 -12.59
C ASP A 579 -22.46 -9.83 -14.11
N ALA A 580 -21.49 -9.09 -14.68
CA ALA A 580 -21.42 -8.84 -16.12
C ALA A 580 -21.14 -10.15 -16.90
N PRO A 581 -21.64 -10.30 -18.15
CA PRO A 581 -21.43 -11.51 -18.95
C PRO A 581 -19.96 -11.93 -19.16
N ASN A 582 -19.04 -10.96 -19.19
CA ASN A 582 -17.60 -11.17 -19.36
C ASN A 582 -16.82 -10.86 -18.07
N ALA A 583 -17.44 -11.08 -16.90
CA ALA A 583 -16.82 -10.79 -15.61
C ALA A 583 -15.51 -11.57 -15.41
N SER A 584 -14.55 -10.88 -14.80
CA SER A 584 -13.30 -11.48 -14.32
C SER A 584 -13.55 -12.28 -13.03
N ALA A 585 -12.49 -12.92 -12.53
CA ALA A 585 -12.55 -13.67 -11.28
C ALA A 585 -11.36 -13.31 -10.38
N ARG A 586 -11.53 -13.56 -9.08
CA ARG A 586 -10.54 -13.25 -8.04
C ARG A 586 -10.62 -14.21 -6.86
N TYR A 587 -9.58 -14.23 -6.03
CA TYR A 587 -9.51 -14.98 -4.77
C TYR A 587 -9.95 -14.14 -3.57
N ASP A 588 -11.22 -13.73 -3.54
CA ASP A 588 -11.73 -12.88 -2.44
C ASP A 588 -12.24 -13.68 -1.23
N ILE A 589 -12.89 -14.83 -1.46
CA ILE A 589 -13.51 -15.66 -0.42
C ILE A 589 -12.43 -16.48 0.30
N LEU A 590 -12.25 -16.29 1.61
CA LEU A 590 -11.23 -17.01 2.40
C LEU A 590 -11.84 -18.17 3.18
N SER A 591 -12.04 -19.30 2.50
CA SER A 591 -12.58 -20.53 3.12
C SER A 591 -11.51 -21.25 3.93
N LYS A 592 -11.87 -21.77 5.12
CA LYS A 592 -11.02 -22.74 5.84
C LYS A 592 -10.71 -23.94 4.93
N LEU A 593 -9.54 -24.55 5.11
CA LEU A 593 -9.19 -25.79 4.42
C LEU A 593 -10.13 -26.93 4.84
N ASN A 594 -10.26 -27.93 3.95
CA ASN A 594 -10.97 -29.16 4.25
C ASN A 594 -10.16 -30.04 5.22
N GLU A 595 -10.74 -31.17 5.64
CA GLU A 595 -10.09 -32.14 6.54
C GLU A 595 -8.75 -32.65 5.99
N ALA A 596 -8.61 -32.78 4.67
CA ALA A 596 -7.39 -33.21 4.01
C ALA A 596 -6.30 -32.11 3.96
N SER A 597 -6.63 -30.86 4.34
CA SER A 597 -5.76 -29.69 4.27
C SER A 597 -5.24 -29.40 2.86
N THR A 598 -6.12 -29.51 1.84
CA THR A 598 -5.71 -29.45 0.42
C THR A 598 -6.07 -28.16 -0.29
N VAL A 599 -5.25 -27.83 -1.30
CA VAL A 599 -5.33 -26.65 -2.13
C VAL A 599 -5.17 -27.06 -3.60
N PRO A 600 -6.23 -27.00 -4.41
CA PRO A 600 -6.15 -27.28 -5.84
C PRO A 600 -5.54 -26.08 -6.58
N VAL A 601 -4.55 -26.33 -7.44
CA VAL A 601 -3.87 -25.28 -8.23
C VAL A 601 -3.75 -25.71 -9.70
N PRO A 602 -4.37 -24.98 -10.64
CA PRO A 602 -4.26 -25.26 -12.07
C PRO A 602 -2.82 -25.18 -12.60
N ALA A 603 -2.59 -25.79 -13.76
CA ALA A 603 -1.31 -25.73 -14.46
C ALA A 603 -0.87 -24.28 -14.71
N TRP A 604 0.37 -23.94 -14.38
CA TRP A 604 0.97 -22.60 -14.59
C TRP A 604 0.19 -21.43 -13.97
N GLU A 605 -0.58 -21.69 -12.91
CA GLU A 605 -1.34 -20.69 -12.14
C GLU A 605 -0.93 -20.72 -10.66
N GLY A 606 -1.44 -19.75 -9.88
CA GLY A 606 -1.23 -19.68 -8.45
C GLY A 606 -2.53 -19.66 -7.65
N ALA A 607 -2.45 -20.06 -6.39
CA ALA A 607 -3.51 -19.97 -5.39
C ALA A 607 -3.09 -19.05 -4.25
N LEU A 608 -4.07 -18.39 -3.64
CA LEU A 608 -3.91 -17.61 -2.43
C LEU A 608 -4.15 -18.47 -1.18
N LEU A 609 -3.24 -18.41 -0.23
CA LEU A 609 -3.39 -18.95 1.12
C LEU A 609 -3.31 -17.84 2.15
N TRP A 610 -4.10 -17.96 3.20
CA TRP A 610 -4.18 -17.00 4.29
C TRP A 610 -4.13 -17.73 5.63
N ILE A 611 -3.00 -17.62 6.31
CA ILE A 611 -2.76 -18.27 7.61
C ILE A 611 -2.91 -17.20 8.69
N THR A 612 -3.80 -17.41 9.65
CA THR A 612 -4.01 -16.48 10.77
C THR A 612 -3.48 -17.12 12.06
N PHE A 613 -2.62 -16.40 12.77
CA PHE A 613 -2.19 -16.73 14.13
C PHE A 613 -2.92 -15.82 15.11
N ASP A 614 -3.90 -16.37 15.83
CA ASP A 614 -4.57 -15.66 16.92
C ASP A 614 -3.65 -15.60 18.14
N CYS A 615 -3.09 -14.43 18.42
CA CYS A 615 -2.13 -14.24 19.51
C CYS A 615 -2.80 -14.02 20.87
N HIS A 616 -4.14 -13.89 20.96
CA HIS A 616 -4.83 -13.62 22.23
C HIS A 616 -4.41 -14.60 23.33
N ASN A 617 -4.00 -14.11 24.49
CA ASN A 617 -3.55 -14.95 25.62
C ASN A 617 -2.35 -15.87 25.30
N VAL A 618 -1.56 -15.58 24.26
CA VAL A 618 -0.30 -16.27 23.97
C VAL A 618 0.84 -15.56 24.68
N LYS A 619 1.80 -16.31 25.24
CA LYS A 619 2.93 -15.70 25.94
C LYS A 619 3.82 -14.93 24.94
N PRO A 620 4.36 -13.76 25.33
CA PRO A 620 5.38 -13.09 24.52
C PRO A 620 6.60 -13.99 24.28
N GLY A 621 7.17 -13.92 23.08
CA GLY A 621 8.34 -14.71 22.69
C GLY A 621 8.45 -14.95 21.19
N GLU A 622 9.55 -15.57 20.79
CA GLU A 622 9.77 -16.03 19.41
C GLU A 622 9.27 -17.47 19.24
N TYR A 623 8.27 -17.65 18.39
CA TYR A 623 7.72 -18.94 18.00
C TYR A 623 8.22 -19.31 16.61
N THR A 624 8.72 -20.54 16.46
CA THR A 624 9.29 -21.06 15.22
C THR A 624 8.63 -22.38 14.81
N GLY A 625 8.52 -22.59 13.51
CA GLY A 625 7.99 -23.80 12.90
C GLY A 625 8.24 -23.77 11.40
N LYS A 626 7.47 -24.54 10.65
CA LYS A 626 7.62 -24.70 9.19
C LYS A 626 6.24 -24.74 8.54
N PHE A 627 6.13 -24.09 7.39
CA PHE A 627 5.05 -24.29 6.45
C PHE A 627 5.45 -25.44 5.52
N VAL A 628 4.70 -26.53 5.56
CA VAL A 628 5.00 -27.75 4.81
C VAL A 628 4.03 -27.85 3.65
N ILE A 629 4.55 -28.07 2.45
CA ILE A 629 3.79 -28.14 1.19
C ILE A 629 4.16 -29.42 0.47
N SER A 630 3.18 -30.27 0.21
CA SER A 630 3.36 -31.57 -0.44
C SER A 630 2.37 -31.73 -1.59
N PRO A 631 2.82 -31.86 -2.85
CA PRO A 631 1.94 -32.24 -3.95
C PRO A 631 1.38 -33.66 -3.71
N LEU A 632 0.13 -33.92 -4.06
CA LEU A 632 -0.50 -35.22 -3.80
C LEU A 632 -0.37 -36.20 -4.95
N THR A 633 -0.23 -35.73 -6.19
CA THR A 633 -0.14 -36.64 -7.35
C THR A 633 1.30 -37.11 -7.63
N GLY A 634 2.28 -36.21 -7.52
CA GLY A 634 3.67 -36.50 -7.90
C GLY A 634 4.64 -36.86 -6.77
N ASN A 635 4.28 -36.62 -5.50
CA ASN A 635 5.20 -36.76 -4.37
C ASN A 635 5.37 -38.23 -3.95
N ARG A 636 6.60 -38.62 -3.60
CA ARG A 636 6.92 -39.97 -3.15
C ARG A 636 7.78 -39.94 -1.89
N LEU A 637 7.42 -40.75 -0.91
CA LEU A 637 8.29 -41.07 0.21
C LEU A 637 9.50 -41.88 -0.29
N THR A 638 10.70 -41.35 -0.09
CA THR A 638 11.96 -42.00 -0.51
C THR A 638 12.70 -42.65 0.65
N ALA A 639 12.59 -42.08 1.84
CA ALA A 639 13.15 -42.65 3.06
C ALA A 639 12.42 -42.13 4.30
N SER A 640 12.39 -42.95 5.34
CA SER A 640 11.95 -42.58 6.68
C SER A 640 12.90 -43.19 7.71
N ARG A 641 13.39 -42.41 8.67
CA ARG A 641 14.28 -42.89 9.74
C ARG A 641 13.90 -42.30 11.08
N HIS A 642 13.80 -43.13 12.10
CA HIS A 642 13.66 -42.66 13.48
C HIS A 642 14.92 -41.89 13.91
N VAL A 643 14.71 -40.70 14.46
CA VAL A 643 15.74 -39.88 15.09
C VAL A 643 15.36 -39.63 16.54
N LYS A 644 16.31 -39.13 17.35
CA LYS A 644 16.12 -38.95 18.80
C LYS A 644 14.81 -38.25 19.17
N ASP A 645 14.46 -37.21 18.40
CA ASP A 645 13.34 -36.32 18.66
C ASP A 645 12.29 -36.34 17.54
N GLY A 646 12.09 -37.48 16.86
CA GLY A 646 11.08 -37.59 15.81
C GLY A 646 11.35 -38.60 14.69
N LEU A 647 10.75 -38.30 13.54
CA LEU A 647 10.96 -39.01 12.29
C LEU A 647 11.63 -38.09 11.26
N GLU A 648 12.74 -38.54 10.69
CA GLU A 648 13.31 -37.89 9.51
C GLU A 648 12.64 -38.48 8.27
N ILE A 649 11.82 -37.68 7.60
CA ILE A 649 11.14 -38.04 6.36
C ILE A 649 11.86 -37.37 5.19
N LYS A 650 12.11 -38.13 4.11
CA LYS A 650 12.57 -37.59 2.83
C LYS A 650 11.57 -37.92 1.75
N GLU A 651 10.98 -36.87 1.17
CA GLU A 651 10.06 -36.98 0.05
C GLU A 651 10.65 -36.30 -1.19
N THR A 652 10.21 -36.72 -2.38
CA THR A 652 10.77 -36.22 -3.64
C THR A 652 10.46 -34.75 -3.90
N LEU A 653 9.31 -34.24 -3.44
CA LEU A 653 8.81 -32.93 -3.82
C LEU A 653 8.31 -32.07 -2.64
N THR A 654 8.30 -32.58 -1.40
CA THR A 654 7.86 -31.76 -0.26
C THR A 654 8.81 -30.60 0.00
N LYS A 655 8.25 -29.41 0.18
CA LYS A 655 8.98 -28.22 0.61
C LYS A 655 8.58 -27.83 2.01
N GLU A 656 9.58 -27.50 2.83
CA GLU A 656 9.40 -26.95 4.15
C GLU A 656 9.97 -25.53 4.20
N ILE A 657 9.15 -24.53 4.49
CA ILE A 657 9.57 -23.13 4.59
C ILE A 657 9.48 -22.69 6.05
N PRO A 658 10.59 -22.33 6.71
CA PRO A 658 10.58 -21.83 8.08
C PRO A 658 9.60 -20.67 8.29
N ILE A 659 8.86 -20.70 9.40
CA ILE A 659 8.03 -19.60 9.91
C ILE A 659 8.63 -19.10 11.23
N ARG A 660 8.74 -17.78 11.37
CA ARG A 660 9.05 -17.08 12.62
C ARG A 660 7.96 -16.07 12.95
N LEU A 661 7.31 -16.26 14.09
CA LEU A 661 6.34 -15.33 14.67
C LEU A 661 6.92 -14.75 15.97
N THR A 662 7.06 -13.43 16.01
CA THR A 662 7.45 -12.71 17.23
C THR A 662 6.21 -12.16 17.92
N VAL A 663 5.86 -12.69 19.08
CA VAL A 663 4.80 -12.17 19.94
C VAL A 663 5.40 -11.14 20.89
N LEU A 664 5.01 -9.88 20.72
CA LEU A 664 5.54 -8.72 21.44
C LEU A 664 5.06 -8.69 22.90
N PRO A 665 5.80 -8.06 23.84
CA PRO A 665 5.46 -8.03 25.26
C PRO A 665 4.42 -6.96 25.62
N PHE A 666 3.39 -6.78 24.79
CA PHE A 666 2.32 -5.83 25.05
C PHE A 666 1.02 -6.19 24.34
N GLU A 667 -0.08 -5.66 24.88
CA GLU A 667 -1.42 -5.74 24.34
C GLU A 667 -1.84 -4.40 23.75
N LEU A 668 -2.65 -4.47 22.71
CA LEU A 668 -3.36 -3.35 22.11
C LEU A 668 -4.72 -3.18 22.80
N ASP A 669 -5.26 -1.97 22.84
CA ASP A 669 -6.59 -1.75 23.42
C ASP A 669 -7.67 -2.39 22.55
N ASP A 670 -8.47 -3.31 23.09
CA ASP A 670 -9.51 -4.01 22.35
C ASP A 670 -10.72 -3.14 21.98
N ASN A 671 -10.90 -2.01 22.67
CA ASN A 671 -11.97 -1.03 22.42
C ASN A 671 -11.52 0.10 21.47
N ALA A 672 -10.24 0.16 21.12
CA ALA A 672 -9.74 1.19 20.23
C ALA A 672 -10.06 0.88 18.76
N MET A 673 -10.50 1.92 18.03
CA MET A 673 -10.84 1.87 16.61
C MET A 673 -11.84 0.74 16.26
N PRO A 674 -13.05 0.73 16.86
CA PRO A 674 -14.06 -0.28 16.56
C PRO A 674 -14.66 -0.11 15.15
N LEU A 675 -15.30 -1.18 14.67
CA LEU A 675 -15.96 -1.23 13.37
C LEU A 675 -17.47 -1.06 13.48
N ASN A 676 -18.06 -0.30 12.56
CA ASN A 676 -19.48 -0.23 12.26
C ASN A 676 -19.75 -0.72 10.82
N GLY A 677 -19.83 -2.03 10.61
CA GLY A 677 -20.30 -2.62 9.37
C GLY A 677 -21.83 -2.71 9.33
N TYR A 678 -22.47 -1.97 8.43
CA TYR A 678 -23.92 -1.88 8.34
C TYR A 678 -24.52 -3.24 7.96
N ARG A 679 -25.21 -3.90 8.90
CA ARG A 679 -26.16 -4.98 8.62
C ARG A 679 -26.98 -5.38 9.85
N THR A 680 -28.14 -5.98 9.61
CA THR A 680 -28.97 -6.63 10.63
C THR A 680 -28.46 -8.05 10.94
N ALA A 681 -28.05 -8.29 12.18
CA ALA A 681 -27.64 -9.62 12.64
C ALA A 681 -28.84 -10.49 13.05
N LEU A 682 -29.33 -11.32 12.12
CA LEU A 682 -30.53 -12.14 12.35
C LEU A 682 -30.29 -13.51 13.04
N ARG A 683 -29.04 -13.89 13.30
CA ARG A 683 -28.64 -15.23 13.78
C ARG A 683 -27.48 -15.11 14.77
N GLN A 684 -27.35 -16.06 15.70
CA GLN A 684 -26.26 -16.02 16.70
C GLN A 684 -24.87 -16.01 16.06
N TYR A 685 -24.65 -16.80 15.00
CA TYR A 685 -23.36 -16.81 14.31
C TYR A 685 -23.01 -15.48 13.63
N HIS A 686 -24.00 -14.63 13.30
CA HIS A 686 -23.72 -13.26 12.83
C HIS A 686 -23.09 -12.44 13.95
N PHE A 687 -23.67 -12.46 15.15
CA PHE A 687 -23.14 -11.75 16.30
C PHE A 687 -21.74 -12.25 16.69
N ASP A 688 -21.54 -13.57 16.69
CA ASP A 688 -20.25 -14.18 17.05
C ASP A 688 -19.15 -13.77 16.07
N PHE A 689 -19.42 -13.85 14.77
CA PHE A 689 -18.48 -13.42 13.73
C PHE A 689 -18.24 -11.91 13.76
N MET A 690 -19.28 -11.08 13.89
CA MET A 690 -19.13 -9.63 14.00
C MET A 690 -18.27 -9.21 15.20
N LYS A 691 -18.38 -9.92 16.34
CA LYS A 691 -17.54 -9.69 17.53
C LYS A 691 -16.05 -10.00 17.25
N GLU A 692 -15.75 -11.03 16.47
CA GLU A 692 -14.37 -11.36 16.03
C GLU A 692 -13.71 -10.18 15.29
N TYR A 693 -14.50 -9.37 14.58
CA TYR A 693 -14.05 -8.17 13.86
C TYR A 693 -14.32 -6.86 14.62
N ARG A 694 -14.45 -6.91 15.95
CA ARG A 694 -14.57 -5.72 16.83
C ARG A 694 -15.73 -4.81 16.45
N HIS A 695 -16.83 -5.41 16.04
CA HIS A 695 -18.02 -4.65 15.67
C HIS A 695 -18.68 -4.03 16.90
N CYS A 696 -18.96 -2.72 16.86
CA CYS A 696 -19.51 -1.98 17.99
C CYS A 696 -20.97 -1.55 17.82
N MET A 697 -21.63 -1.85 16.70
CA MET A 697 -22.97 -1.32 16.41
C MET A 697 -23.79 -2.28 15.54
N TYR A 698 -24.90 -2.79 16.03
CA TYR A 698 -25.81 -3.70 15.33
C TYR A 698 -27.04 -2.97 14.81
N MET A 699 -27.38 -3.18 13.54
CA MET A 699 -28.51 -2.45 12.94
C MET A 699 -29.87 -3.11 13.18
N VAL A 700 -30.88 -2.25 13.37
CA VAL A 700 -32.31 -2.56 13.22
C VAL A 700 -32.85 -1.62 12.15
N THR A 701 -33.59 -2.12 11.17
CA THR A 701 -34.07 -1.24 10.08
C THR A 701 -35.44 -0.62 10.40
N PRO A 702 -35.68 0.68 10.10
CA PRO A 702 -36.95 1.37 10.27
C PRO A 702 -38.13 0.70 9.54
N TRP A 703 -37.85 -0.09 8.50
CA TRP A 703 -38.84 -0.88 7.76
C TRP A 703 -39.60 -1.89 8.62
N TYR A 704 -39.07 -2.25 9.79
CA TYR A 704 -39.69 -3.21 10.69
C TYR A 704 -40.76 -2.61 11.60
N PHE A 705 -40.79 -1.28 11.73
CA PHE A 705 -41.71 -0.53 12.58
C PHE A 705 -42.86 0.02 11.73
N THR A 706 -43.84 -0.82 11.40
CA THR A 706 -45.00 -0.46 10.57
C THR A 706 -46.23 -0.12 11.42
N ALA A 707 -47.05 0.83 10.96
CA ALA A 707 -48.27 1.28 11.63
C ALA A 707 -49.32 1.75 10.62
N ASP A 708 -50.60 1.71 11.02
CA ASP A 708 -51.70 2.33 10.26
C ASP A 708 -52.05 3.70 10.85
N PHE A 709 -52.14 4.74 10.01
CA PHE A 709 -52.39 6.11 10.43
C PHE A 709 -53.84 6.55 10.17
N ALA A 710 -54.41 7.31 11.10
CA ALA A 710 -55.65 8.06 10.91
C ALA A 710 -55.38 9.37 10.14
N PRO A 711 -56.40 10.03 9.56
CA PRO A 711 -56.21 11.25 8.78
C PRO A 711 -55.57 12.44 9.54
N ASP A 712 -55.63 12.44 10.87
CA ASP A 712 -55.01 13.44 11.75
C ASP A 712 -53.56 13.09 12.14
N GLY A 713 -53.03 11.97 11.63
CA GLY A 713 -51.69 11.47 11.90
C GLY A 713 -51.56 10.60 13.14
N THR A 714 -52.64 10.33 13.90
CA THR A 714 -52.56 9.38 15.02
C THR A 714 -52.40 7.93 14.55
N ILE A 715 -51.69 7.09 15.32
CA ILE A 715 -51.60 5.64 15.03
C ILE A 715 -52.90 4.98 15.46
N ARG A 716 -53.57 4.29 14.51
CA ARG A 716 -54.73 3.43 14.80
C ARG A 716 -54.30 2.08 15.35
N GLU A 717 -53.25 1.52 14.77
CA GLU A 717 -52.73 0.20 15.12
C GLU A 717 -51.25 0.12 14.79
N ALA A 718 -50.43 -0.25 15.78
CA ALA A 718 -49.04 -0.61 15.57
C ALA A 718 -48.96 -2.05 15.05
N LYS A 719 -48.27 -2.26 13.92
CA LYS A 719 -48.15 -3.55 13.24
C LYS A 719 -46.69 -3.88 12.93
N PRO A 720 -45.79 -3.98 13.93
CA PRO A 720 -44.40 -4.31 13.63
C PRO A 720 -44.29 -5.62 12.84
N ARG A 721 -43.25 -5.74 12.02
CA ARG A 721 -43.02 -6.97 11.24
C ARG A 721 -42.94 -8.18 12.18
N PRO A 722 -43.51 -9.35 11.82
CA PRO A 722 -43.63 -10.50 12.75
C PRO A 722 -42.32 -11.00 13.34
N PHE A 723 -41.19 -10.78 12.66
CA PHE A 723 -39.87 -11.19 13.10
C PHE A 723 -39.13 -10.13 13.94
N LEU A 724 -39.67 -8.92 14.12
CA LEU A 724 -39.01 -7.84 14.87
C LEU A 724 -38.81 -8.22 16.34
N LEU A 725 -39.87 -8.61 17.06
CA LEU A 725 -39.76 -8.93 18.48
C LEU A 725 -38.80 -10.12 18.74
N PRO A 726 -38.85 -11.23 17.98
CA PRO A 726 -37.83 -12.27 18.08
C PRO A 726 -36.40 -11.78 17.82
N HIS A 727 -36.22 -10.85 16.88
CA HIS A 727 -34.92 -10.25 16.59
C HIS A 727 -34.43 -9.36 17.74
N LEU A 728 -35.29 -8.51 18.32
CA LEU A 728 -34.94 -7.66 19.45
C LEU A 728 -34.56 -8.47 20.69
N GLU A 729 -35.22 -9.61 20.94
CA GLU A 729 -34.83 -10.51 22.03
C GLU A 729 -33.46 -11.15 21.79
N LEU A 730 -33.14 -11.53 20.54
CA LEU A 730 -31.80 -12.02 20.20
C LEU A 730 -30.73 -10.93 20.34
N LEU A 731 -31.05 -9.71 19.90
CA LEU A 731 -30.18 -8.54 20.02
C LEU A 731 -29.88 -8.25 21.49
N ARG A 732 -30.92 -8.11 22.33
CA ARG A 732 -30.81 -7.86 23.78
C ARG A 732 -29.86 -8.83 24.48
N LYS A 733 -29.99 -10.14 24.22
CA LYS A 733 -29.08 -11.18 24.77
C LYS A 733 -27.61 -10.98 24.39
N ASN A 734 -27.35 -10.41 23.22
CA ASN A 734 -26.01 -10.14 22.74
C ASN A 734 -25.45 -8.80 23.25
N LEU A 735 -26.32 -7.84 23.59
CA LEU A 735 -25.95 -6.54 24.18
C LEU A 735 -25.50 -6.65 25.64
N GLU A 736 -26.06 -7.57 26.44
CA GLU A 736 -25.66 -7.79 27.85
C GLU A 736 -24.15 -8.03 28.03
N LYS A 737 -23.46 -8.43 26.96
CA LYS A 737 -22.04 -8.77 26.94
C LYS A 737 -21.15 -7.64 26.38
N MET A 738 -21.72 -6.50 26.02
CA MET A 738 -20.99 -5.38 25.42
C MET A 738 -20.43 -4.42 26.49
N PRO A 739 -19.31 -3.71 26.20
CA PRO A 739 -18.78 -2.68 27.07
C PRO A 739 -19.80 -1.56 27.32
N LYS A 740 -19.87 -1.06 28.56
CA LYS A 740 -20.73 0.08 28.92
C LYS A 740 -20.24 1.36 28.24
N GLY A 741 -21.15 2.22 27.78
CA GLY A 741 -20.85 3.53 27.16
C GLY A 741 -20.65 3.51 25.65
N VAL A 742 -20.68 2.33 25.03
CA VAL A 742 -20.91 2.15 23.59
C VAL A 742 -22.42 2.21 23.35
N ARG A 743 -22.86 2.75 22.20
CA ARG A 743 -24.26 2.66 21.75
C ARG A 743 -24.38 1.54 20.74
N PRO A 744 -24.59 0.27 21.18
CA PRO A 744 -24.41 -0.89 20.32
C PRO A 744 -25.55 -1.15 19.34
N VAL A 745 -26.60 -0.32 19.31
CA VAL A 745 -27.72 -0.47 18.38
C VAL A 745 -27.90 0.77 17.54
N MET A 746 -28.14 0.59 16.24
CA MET A 746 -28.51 1.68 15.34
C MET A 746 -29.82 1.36 14.65
N VAL A 747 -30.79 2.26 14.77
CA VAL A 747 -31.96 2.26 13.89
C VAL A 747 -31.55 2.98 12.60
N GLY A 748 -31.11 2.23 11.59
CA GLY A 748 -30.38 2.77 10.42
C GLY A 748 -30.98 2.44 9.05
N TYR A 749 -30.45 3.08 8.00
CA TYR A 749 -31.01 3.30 6.65
C TYR A 749 -32.01 4.46 6.55
N GLY A 750 -31.87 5.49 7.38
CA GLY A 750 -32.67 6.73 7.33
C GLY A 750 -34.13 6.56 7.75
N ALA A 751 -34.40 6.69 9.05
CA ALA A 751 -35.74 6.50 9.63
C ALA A 751 -36.81 7.41 9.03
N TYR A 752 -36.49 8.70 8.82
CA TYR A 752 -37.44 9.66 8.25
C TYR A 752 -37.64 9.44 6.74
N ASP A 753 -36.59 9.07 6.00
CA ASP A 753 -36.69 8.73 4.57
C ASP A 753 -37.63 7.53 4.37
N ILE A 754 -37.45 6.47 5.17
CA ILE A 754 -38.31 5.27 5.13
C ILE A 754 -39.74 5.62 5.55
N PHE A 755 -39.91 6.43 6.60
CA PHE A 755 -41.24 6.90 7.00
C PHE A 755 -41.95 7.62 5.85
N LYS A 756 -41.30 8.61 5.24
CA LYS A 756 -41.84 9.40 4.12
C LYS A 756 -42.15 8.53 2.91
N ARG A 757 -41.24 7.64 2.51
CA ARG A 757 -41.35 6.86 1.26
C ARG A 757 -42.22 5.62 1.37
N ILE A 758 -42.30 5.02 2.55
CA ILE A 758 -42.91 3.70 2.75
C ILE A 758 -44.13 3.80 3.65
N HIS A 759 -43.98 4.33 4.88
CA HIS A 759 -45.07 4.32 5.86
C HIS A 759 -46.17 5.32 5.51
N MET A 760 -45.81 6.46 4.91
CA MET A 760 -46.78 7.47 4.47
C MET A 760 -47.32 7.21 3.06
N ARG A 761 -46.73 6.26 2.32
CA ARG A 761 -47.14 5.95 0.95
C ARG A 761 -48.55 5.36 0.93
N GLY A 762 -49.44 6.01 0.18
CA GLY A 762 -50.85 5.60 0.05
C GLY A 762 -51.75 6.11 1.17
N THR A 763 -51.21 6.86 2.14
CA THR A 763 -52.03 7.63 3.07
C THR A 763 -52.62 8.87 2.37
N LYS A 764 -53.67 9.46 2.95
CA LYS A 764 -54.26 10.72 2.49
C LYS A 764 -53.69 11.95 3.22
N ILE A 765 -52.65 11.77 4.03
CA ILE A 765 -52.05 12.83 4.81
C ILE A 765 -51.13 13.64 3.90
N GLU A 766 -51.40 14.94 3.76
CA GLU A 766 -50.60 15.83 2.91
C GLU A 766 -49.23 16.08 3.52
N PHE A 767 -48.19 16.05 2.68
CA PHE A 767 -46.82 16.36 3.08
C PHE A 767 -46.71 17.75 3.73
N ASP A 768 -45.88 17.86 4.78
CA ASP A 768 -45.66 19.07 5.59
C ASP A 768 -46.91 19.66 6.31
N SER A 769 -48.05 18.96 6.29
CA SER A 769 -49.22 19.33 7.09
C SER A 769 -49.02 19.07 8.60
N PRO A 770 -49.82 19.68 9.50
CA PRO A 770 -49.80 19.32 10.92
C PRO A 770 -50.02 17.83 11.18
N ALA A 771 -50.88 17.17 10.38
CA ALA A 771 -51.12 15.73 10.48
C ALA A 771 -49.90 14.89 10.06
N TRP A 772 -49.10 15.35 9.08
CA TRP A 772 -47.86 14.68 8.68
C TRP A 772 -46.84 14.64 9.81
N TRP A 773 -46.59 15.79 10.43
CA TRP A 773 -45.63 15.89 11.54
C TRP A 773 -46.15 15.20 12.81
N ASN A 774 -47.47 15.16 13.02
CA ASN A 774 -48.06 14.33 14.06
C ASN A 774 -47.86 12.83 13.78
N ALA A 775 -48.01 12.38 12.54
CA ALA A 775 -47.72 10.99 12.16
C ALA A 775 -46.24 10.63 12.37
N TRP A 776 -45.31 11.52 12.03
CA TRP A 776 -43.90 11.31 12.32
C TRP A 776 -43.64 11.21 13.82
N ARG A 777 -44.20 12.15 14.61
CA ARG A 777 -44.12 12.14 16.08
C ARG A 777 -44.63 10.82 16.67
N GLU A 778 -45.81 10.36 16.26
CA GLU A 778 -46.42 9.13 16.75
C GLU A 778 -45.61 7.89 16.35
N TRP A 779 -45.04 7.87 15.13
CA TRP A 779 -44.12 6.82 14.71
C TRP A 779 -42.85 6.76 15.57
N CYS A 780 -42.27 7.93 15.92
CA CYS A 780 -41.11 8.01 16.80
C CYS A 780 -41.41 7.41 18.18
N ILE A 781 -42.55 7.78 18.77
CA ILE A 781 -42.99 7.27 20.08
C ILE A 781 -43.21 5.75 20.02
N MET A 782 -43.85 5.24 18.97
CA MET A 782 -44.07 3.81 18.78
C MET A 782 -42.74 3.03 18.66
N MET A 783 -41.80 3.53 17.86
CA MET A 783 -40.50 2.88 17.65
C MET A 783 -39.69 2.81 18.96
N ASP A 784 -39.60 3.92 19.70
CA ASP A 784 -38.99 3.99 21.03
C ASP A 784 -39.67 3.05 22.04
N GLY A 785 -41.01 3.04 22.06
CA GLY A 785 -41.79 2.12 22.89
C GLY A 785 -41.46 0.66 22.63
N ILE A 786 -41.45 0.24 21.36
CA ILE A 786 -41.13 -1.15 20.98
C ILE A 786 -39.72 -1.55 21.42
N LEU A 787 -38.72 -0.67 21.25
CA LEU A 787 -37.33 -0.95 21.66
C LEU A 787 -37.21 -1.06 23.18
N THR A 788 -37.75 -0.09 23.91
CA THR A 788 -37.65 -0.01 25.37
C THR A 788 -38.45 -1.10 26.08
N GLU A 789 -39.65 -1.42 25.60
CA GLU A 789 -40.45 -2.56 26.09
C GLU A 789 -39.77 -3.91 25.79
N SER A 790 -38.96 -3.97 24.73
CA SER A 790 -38.11 -5.14 24.42
C SER A 790 -36.81 -5.17 25.21
N GLY A 791 -36.61 -4.28 26.20
CA GLY A 791 -35.46 -4.28 27.10
C GLY A 791 -34.18 -3.70 26.51
N ILE A 792 -34.26 -2.89 25.45
CA ILE A 792 -33.12 -2.12 24.92
C ILE A 792 -33.21 -0.70 25.50
N ALA A 793 -32.22 -0.29 26.30
CA ALA A 793 -32.23 1.02 26.92
C ALA A 793 -31.99 2.13 25.88
N ARG A 794 -32.51 3.34 26.11
CA ARG A 794 -32.29 4.51 25.23
C ARG A 794 -30.81 4.85 25.07
N ASP A 795 -30.01 4.63 26.11
CA ASP A 795 -28.57 4.81 26.07
C ASP A 795 -27.86 3.78 25.16
N ASP A 796 -28.50 2.66 24.83
CA ASP A 796 -27.93 1.58 24.02
C ASP A 796 -28.18 1.76 22.52
N TYR A 797 -29.05 2.69 22.10
CA TYR A 797 -29.32 2.92 20.68
C TYR A 797 -29.21 4.37 20.21
N VAL A 798 -28.95 4.50 18.91
CA VAL A 798 -28.98 5.75 18.16
C VAL A 798 -29.91 5.59 16.96
N VAL A 799 -30.64 6.65 16.59
CA VAL A 799 -31.53 6.66 15.43
C VAL A 799 -30.92 7.50 14.33
N GLU A 800 -30.66 6.88 13.19
CA GLU A 800 -30.30 7.60 11.98
C GLU A 800 -31.56 8.22 11.40
N VAL A 801 -31.66 9.55 11.51
CA VAL A 801 -32.84 10.25 11.01
C VAL A 801 -32.86 10.19 9.49
N LEU A 802 -31.72 10.45 8.84
CA LEU A 802 -31.54 10.42 7.39
C LEU A 802 -30.19 9.80 7.01
N ASP A 803 -30.23 9.07 5.91
CA ASP A 803 -29.08 8.44 5.26
C ASP A 803 -28.84 9.19 3.94
N GLU A 804 -27.70 9.86 3.85
CA GLU A 804 -27.18 10.48 2.63
C GLU A 804 -28.10 11.52 1.94
N PRO A 805 -28.77 12.43 2.69
CA PRO A 805 -29.85 13.23 2.11
C PRO A 805 -29.34 14.25 1.07
N ASN A 806 -29.95 14.25 -0.12
CA ASN A 806 -29.71 15.27 -1.14
C ASN A 806 -30.46 16.57 -0.78
N PRO A 807 -29.77 17.73 -0.66
CA PRO A 807 -30.42 19.01 -0.30
C PRO A 807 -31.54 19.45 -1.25
N ASN A 808 -31.55 18.96 -2.50
CA ASN A 808 -32.62 19.24 -3.47
C ASN A 808 -33.91 18.45 -3.18
N GLU A 809 -33.79 17.25 -2.62
CA GLU A 809 -34.92 16.37 -2.27
C GLU A 809 -35.35 16.51 -0.81
N TYR A 810 -34.39 16.88 0.05
CA TYR A 810 -34.53 17.06 1.48
C TYR A 810 -33.99 18.44 1.88
N PRO A 811 -34.79 19.51 1.72
CA PRO A 811 -34.39 20.85 2.13
C PRO A 811 -33.99 20.89 3.60
N VAL A 812 -33.00 21.72 3.95
CA VAL A 812 -32.46 21.82 5.33
C VAL A 812 -33.55 22.05 6.37
N ALA A 813 -34.59 22.84 6.04
CA ALA A 813 -35.71 23.09 6.93
C ALA A 813 -36.55 21.84 7.25
N GLU A 814 -36.76 20.95 6.27
CA GLU A 814 -37.47 19.67 6.47
C GLU A 814 -36.62 18.75 7.37
N VAL A 815 -35.33 18.63 7.07
CA VAL A 815 -34.39 17.81 7.84
C VAL A 815 -34.34 18.29 9.29
N ARG A 816 -34.18 19.60 9.50
CA ARG A 816 -34.16 20.20 10.84
C ARG A 816 -35.45 19.88 11.61
N LYS A 817 -36.60 20.02 10.96
CA LYS A 817 -37.90 19.72 11.57
C LYS A 817 -38.07 18.23 11.92
N ALA A 818 -37.56 17.32 11.10
CA ALA A 818 -37.57 15.89 11.42
C ALA A 818 -36.77 15.56 12.69
N PHE A 819 -35.59 16.20 12.86
CA PHE A 819 -34.79 16.11 14.08
C PHE A 819 -35.49 16.73 15.30
N GLU A 820 -36.00 17.95 15.17
CA GLU A 820 -36.71 18.68 16.23
C GLU A 820 -37.90 17.86 16.74
N VAL A 821 -38.77 17.42 15.83
CA VAL A 821 -39.96 16.62 16.18
C VAL A 821 -39.58 15.32 16.88
N MET A 822 -38.55 14.61 16.42
CA MET A 822 -38.13 13.35 17.06
C MET A 822 -37.58 13.59 18.48
N ARG A 823 -36.77 14.64 18.69
CA ARG A 823 -36.26 15.00 20.02
C ARG A 823 -37.36 15.43 20.98
N GLU A 824 -38.34 16.17 20.50
CA GLU A 824 -39.50 16.59 21.30
C GLU A 824 -40.41 15.41 21.63
N ALA A 825 -40.62 14.51 20.67
CA ALA A 825 -41.45 13.31 20.83
C ALA A 825 -40.86 12.32 21.84
N VAL A 826 -39.53 12.17 21.84
CA VAL A 826 -38.80 11.21 22.67
C VAL A 826 -37.65 11.92 23.40
N PRO A 827 -37.91 12.52 24.57
CA PRO A 827 -36.87 13.19 25.35
C PRO A 827 -35.72 12.23 25.72
N GLY A 828 -34.49 12.66 25.45
CA GLY A 828 -33.28 11.87 25.72
C GLY A 828 -32.87 10.91 24.59
N ILE A 829 -33.58 10.91 23.46
CA ILE A 829 -33.18 10.11 22.29
C ILE A 829 -31.85 10.58 21.69
N HIS A 830 -31.05 9.62 21.23
CA HIS A 830 -29.82 9.88 20.51
C HIS A 830 -30.03 9.83 19.00
N LEU A 831 -29.61 10.88 18.30
CA LEU A 831 -29.82 11.04 16.87
C LEU A 831 -28.49 11.07 16.11
N THR A 832 -28.48 10.43 14.94
CA THR A 832 -27.35 10.46 14.00
C THR A 832 -27.80 10.79 12.58
N ILE A 833 -26.83 11.17 11.76
CA ILE A 833 -26.96 11.38 10.33
C ILE A 833 -25.72 10.81 9.64
N THR A 834 -25.94 10.07 8.55
CA THR A 834 -24.88 9.67 7.63
C THR A 834 -24.89 10.63 6.46
N SER A 835 -23.88 11.51 6.36
CA SER A 835 -23.79 12.46 5.25
C SER A 835 -22.43 13.15 5.21
N GLY A 836 -22.11 13.76 4.06
CA GLY A 836 -21.14 14.86 4.05
C GLY A 836 -21.66 16.07 4.81
N ILE A 837 -20.78 16.89 5.37
CA ILE A 837 -21.22 18.01 6.23
C ILE A 837 -21.99 19.10 5.48
N ASN A 838 -21.61 19.38 4.23
CA ASN A 838 -22.30 20.19 3.20
C ASN A 838 -23.26 21.28 3.77
N ALA A 839 -24.50 21.38 3.24
CA ALA A 839 -25.47 22.41 3.64
C ALA A 839 -26.10 22.18 5.03
N TYR A 840 -25.87 21.03 5.66
CA TYR A 840 -26.55 20.63 6.88
C TYR A 840 -25.79 20.99 8.16
N GLY A 841 -24.46 21.13 8.10
CA GLY A 841 -23.60 21.22 9.29
C GLY A 841 -24.06 22.24 10.34
N LYS A 842 -24.42 23.45 9.91
CA LYS A 842 -24.81 24.54 10.83
C LYS A 842 -26.15 24.31 11.54
N GLU A 843 -27.17 23.89 10.81
CA GLU A 843 -28.55 23.78 11.32
C GLU A 843 -28.82 22.42 11.97
N ILE A 844 -28.14 21.36 11.52
CA ILE A 844 -28.35 19.99 11.99
C ILE A 844 -27.30 19.58 13.03
N GLY A 845 -26.08 20.12 12.96
CA GLY A 845 -24.99 19.79 13.90
C GLY A 845 -25.38 19.91 15.39
N PRO A 846 -26.08 20.99 15.81
CA PRO A 846 -26.57 21.11 17.19
C PRO A 846 -27.60 20.03 17.57
N LEU A 847 -28.32 19.48 16.60
CA LEU A 847 -29.38 18.49 16.79
C LEU A 847 -28.91 17.03 16.61
N ALA A 848 -27.74 16.77 16.05
CA ALA A 848 -27.20 15.41 15.88
C ALA A 848 -26.19 15.10 16.98
N ASP A 849 -26.37 14.00 17.72
CA ASP A 849 -25.43 13.55 18.77
C ASP A 849 -24.21 12.82 18.20
N HIS A 850 -24.40 12.18 17.04
CA HIS A 850 -23.36 11.49 16.29
C HIS A 850 -23.46 11.88 14.81
N TRP A 851 -22.31 12.00 14.13
CA TRP A 851 -22.24 12.22 12.69
C TRP A 851 -21.35 11.17 12.03
N ILE A 852 -21.84 10.52 10.97
CA ILE A 852 -21.07 9.55 10.19
C ILE A 852 -20.64 10.22 8.88
N PHE A 853 -19.35 10.59 8.80
CA PHE A 853 -18.78 11.30 7.65
C PHE A 853 -18.28 10.33 6.58
N TYR A 854 -18.47 10.68 5.31
CA TYR A 854 -17.75 10.01 4.22
C TYR A 854 -16.24 10.24 4.35
N ALA A 855 -15.44 9.17 4.28
CA ALA A 855 -14.01 9.18 4.56
C ALA A 855 -13.21 10.11 3.63
N GLY A 856 -13.67 10.33 2.38
CA GLY A 856 -13.03 11.27 1.45
C GLY A 856 -13.10 12.74 1.88
N ILE A 857 -13.76 13.06 3.01
CA ILE A 857 -13.75 14.40 3.60
C ILE A 857 -12.32 14.93 3.83
N VAL A 858 -11.36 14.06 4.15
CA VAL A 858 -9.95 14.44 4.41
C VAL A 858 -9.26 15.09 3.21
N HIS A 859 -9.77 14.84 2.01
CA HIS A 859 -9.22 15.41 0.77
C HIS A 859 -9.77 16.82 0.47
N ASN A 860 -10.70 17.35 1.27
CA ASN A 860 -11.27 18.68 1.10
C ASN A 860 -11.10 19.55 2.36
N ARG A 861 -10.20 20.54 2.30
CA ARG A 861 -9.87 21.40 3.45
C ARG A 861 -11.05 22.19 4.01
N GLU A 862 -11.96 22.65 3.15
CA GLU A 862 -13.14 23.39 3.59
C GLU A 862 -14.08 22.47 4.36
N LYS A 863 -14.34 21.27 3.84
CA LYS A 863 -15.17 20.28 4.54
C LYS A 863 -14.53 19.77 5.83
N VAL A 864 -13.20 19.64 5.88
CA VAL A 864 -12.48 19.32 7.12
C VAL A 864 -12.72 20.42 8.16
N LYS A 865 -12.66 21.70 7.77
CA LYS A 865 -12.91 22.80 8.69
C LYS A 865 -14.32 22.73 9.28
N ASP A 866 -15.34 22.54 8.43
CA ASP A 866 -16.72 22.41 8.90
C ASP A 866 -16.89 21.19 9.84
N ALA A 867 -16.21 20.08 9.53
CA ALA A 867 -16.24 18.89 10.37
C ALA A 867 -15.60 19.16 11.73
N LEU A 868 -14.46 19.88 11.78
CA LEU A 868 -13.83 20.30 13.03
C LEU A 868 -14.72 21.21 13.87
N GLU A 869 -15.55 22.07 13.25
CA GLU A 869 -16.54 22.88 13.98
C GLU A 869 -17.61 22.00 14.65
N TYR A 870 -18.08 20.94 13.99
CA TYR A 870 -18.97 19.96 14.61
C TYR A 870 -18.26 19.18 15.74
N MET A 871 -17.02 18.74 15.52
CA MET A 871 -16.22 18.00 16.51
C MET A 871 -15.91 18.83 17.76
N ALA A 872 -15.90 20.16 17.65
CA ALA A 872 -15.70 21.06 18.78
C ALA A 872 -16.95 21.28 19.63
N LEU A 873 -18.14 20.84 19.17
CA LEU A 873 -19.36 20.92 19.95
C LEU A 873 -19.29 19.93 21.15
N PRO A 874 -19.81 20.33 22.32
CA PRO A 874 -19.76 19.49 23.51
C PRO A 874 -20.57 18.20 23.31
N ASP A 875 -20.04 17.09 23.83
CA ASP A 875 -20.68 15.78 23.85
C ASP A 875 -21.12 15.25 22.47
N ARG A 876 -20.41 15.66 21.39
CA ARG A 876 -20.63 15.15 20.03
C ARG A 876 -19.66 14.03 19.69
N LYS A 877 -20.19 13.01 19.00
CA LYS A 877 -19.44 11.87 18.48
C LYS A 877 -19.35 11.94 16.98
N TRP A 878 -18.33 11.33 16.39
CA TRP A 878 -18.24 11.19 14.94
C TRP A 878 -17.50 9.93 14.53
N SER A 879 -17.86 9.41 13.36
CA SER A 879 -17.14 8.32 12.71
C SER A 879 -16.90 8.61 11.24
N VAL A 880 -16.01 7.84 10.62
CA VAL A 880 -15.80 7.83 9.17
C VAL A 880 -16.40 6.60 8.53
N TYR A 881 -16.73 6.71 7.25
CA TYR A 881 -17.46 5.71 6.50
C TYR A 881 -17.02 5.63 5.04
N MET A 882 -17.02 4.42 4.48
CA MET A 882 -16.91 4.21 3.03
C MET A 882 -18.02 3.26 2.51
N CYS A 883 -18.45 3.50 1.27
CA CYS A 883 -19.65 2.92 0.65
C CYS A 883 -19.45 2.27 -0.72
N GLY A 884 -18.24 2.32 -1.28
CA GLY A 884 -17.86 1.67 -2.52
C GLY A 884 -18.31 0.20 -2.57
N THR A 885 -19.12 -0.09 -3.58
CA THR A 885 -19.76 -1.40 -3.78
C THR A 885 -19.01 -2.32 -4.74
N SER A 886 -17.98 -1.79 -5.40
CA SER A 886 -17.15 -2.58 -6.31
C SER A 886 -16.29 -3.57 -5.55
N MET A 887 -16.32 -4.85 -5.93
CA MET A 887 -15.37 -5.83 -5.40
C MET A 887 -13.91 -5.52 -5.77
N ARG A 888 -13.68 -4.59 -6.70
CA ARG A 888 -12.36 -4.19 -7.21
C ARG A 888 -11.79 -2.96 -6.52
N GLN A 889 -12.39 -2.48 -5.44
CA GLN A 889 -11.76 -1.47 -4.59
C GLN A 889 -10.36 -1.94 -4.17
N ASP A 890 -9.38 -1.03 -4.18
CA ASP A 890 -8.01 -1.39 -3.87
C ASP A 890 -7.89 -1.84 -2.41
N LEU A 891 -7.27 -3.00 -2.18
CA LEU A 891 -7.19 -3.60 -0.85
C LEU A 891 -6.46 -2.71 0.16
N TYR A 892 -5.44 -1.98 -0.30
CA TYR A 892 -4.70 -1.04 0.52
C TYR A 892 -5.46 0.27 0.65
N ARG A 893 -5.77 0.92 -0.48
CA ARG A 893 -6.26 2.31 -0.51
C ARG A 893 -7.66 2.48 0.05
N TYR A 894 -8.48 1.45 -0.06
CA TYR A 894 -9.86 1.48 0.38
C TYR A 894 -10.02 0.85 1.76
N TYR A 895 -9.58 -0.41 1.93
CA TYR A 895 -9.85 -1.16 3.15
C TYR A 895 -8.80 -0.92 4.24
N ARG A 896 -7.51 -1.07 3.94
CA ARG A 896 -6.45 -0.91 4.96
C ARG A 896 -6.24 0.55 5.37
N ILE A 897 -6.39 1.52 4.47
CA ILE A 897 -6.21 2.96 4.76
C ILE A 897 -7.36 3.54 5.59
N LEU A 898 -8.60 3.03 5.49
CA LEU A 898 -9.75 3.63 6.18
C LEU A 898 -9.52 3.90 7.69
N PRO A 899 -8.95 2.96 8.47
CA PRO A 899 -8.56 3.24 9.87
C PRO A 899 -7.45 4.27 10.05
N TRP A 900 -6.54 4.43 9.09
CA TRP A 900 -5.54 5.51 9.10
C TRP A 900 -6.20 6.87 8.84
N THR A 901 -7.16 6.94 7.93
CA THR A 901 -7.99 8.13 7.70
C THR A 901 -8.76 8.49 8.97
N ALA A 902 -9.31 7.49 9.66
CA ALA A 902 -9.99 7.66 10.94
C ALA A 902 -9.06 8.28 12.00
N LEU A 903 -7.81 7.82 12.09
CA LEU A 903 -6.82 8.42 12.99
C LEU A 903 -6.48 9.86 12.64
N GLU A 904 -6.34 10.19 11.35
CA GLU A 904 -5.96 11.54 10.91
C GLU A 904 -6.99 12.60 11.36
N ILE A 905 -8.27 12.25 11.41
CA ILE A 905 -9.35 13.16 11.85
C ILE A 905 -9.93 12.82 13.22
N HIS A 906 -9.20 12.04 14.03
CA HIS A 906 -9.59 11.68 15.39
C HIS A 906 -11.01 11.05 15.50
N SER A 907 -11.38 10.25 14.50
CA SER A 907 -12.65 9.53 14.43
C SER A 907 -12.77 8.46 15.52
N GLU A 908 -13.97 8.30 16.10
CA GLU A 908 -14.20 7.31 17.16
C GLU A 908 -14.36 5.87 16.66
N ALA A 909 -14.75 5.71 15.39
CA ALA A 909 -14.96 4.40 14.75
C ALA A 909 -14.73 4.47 13.24
N VAL A 910 -14.57 3.32 12.61
CA VAL A 910 -14.63 3.15 11.14
C VAL A 910 -15.92 2.47 10.76
N SER A 911 -16.51 2.84 9.63
CA SER A 911 -17.81 2.30 9.18
C SER A 911 -17.76 1.84 7.72
N LEU A 912 -18.53 0.81 7.39
CA LEU A 912 -18.69 0.28 6.03
C LEU A 912 -20.15 0.01 5.70
N TYR A 913 -20.55 0.31 4.47
CA TYR A 913 -21.95 0.25 4.00
C TYR A 913 -22.62 -1.12 4.07
N GLN A 914 -21.90 -2.21 3.84
CA GLN A 914 -22.47 -3.55 4.04
C GLN A 914 -21.43 -4.53 4.58
N PHE A 915 -21.78 -5.22 5.66
CA PHE A 915 -20.91 -6.25 6.23
C PHE A 915 -21.08 -7.61 5.52
N PHE A 916 -22.32 -8.09 5.35
CA PHE A 916 -22.69 -9.31 4.61
C PHE A 916 -24.06 -9.14 3.92
N ALA A 917 -24.45 -10.00 2.97
CA ALA A 917 -25.76 -9.87 2.30
C ALA A 917 -26.96 -10.18 3.21
N GLN A 918 -28.12 -9.60 2.89
CA GLN A 918 -29.33 -9.70 3.70
C GLN A 918 -29.95 -11.10 3.64
N ASN A 919 -29.77 -11.76 2.49
CA ASN A 919 -30.37 -13.06 2.20
C ASN A 919 -29.25 -14.11 2.29
N PRO A 920 -29.23 -14.93 3.35
CA PRO A 920 -28.20 -15.95 3.54
C PRO A 920 -28.02 -16.84 2.30
N GLY A 921 -26.79 -17.13 1.92
CA GLY A 921 -26.44 -17.98 0.77
C GLY A 921 -26.59 -17.32 -0.60
N THR A 922 -27.10 -16.09 -0.69
CA THR A 922 -27.18 -15.38 -1.99
C THR A 922 -25.83 -14.85 -2.47
N ASP A 923 -24.85 -14.69 -1.57
CA ASP A 923 -23.49 -14.22 -1.86
C ASP A 923 -22.72 -15.09 -2.87
N PHE A 924 -23.11 -16.36 -3.01
CA PHE A 924 -22.49 -17.27 -3.98
C PHE A 924 -23.23 -17.26 -5.34
N ARG A 925 -24.42 -16.68 -5.40
CA ARG A 925 -25.29 -16.62 -6.59
C ARG A 925 -25.11 -15.34 -7.40
N ARG A 926 -24.43 -14.34 -6.85
CA ARG A 926 -24.07 -13.07 -7.49
C ARG A 926 -22.68 -12.63 -7.06
N ALA A 927 -22.09 -11.65 -7.74
CA ALA A 927 -20.98 -10.91 -7.16
C ALA A 927 -21.45 -10.13 -5.92
N ALA A 928 -20.51 -9.81 -5.01
CA ALA A 928 -20.76 -8.99 -3.82
C ALA A 928 -20.96 -7.51 -4.21
N LYS A 929 -22.03 -7.27 -4.98
CA LYS A 929 -22.29 -6.02 -5.70
C LYS A 929 -22.92 -4.92 -4.82
N ASP A 930 -23.30 -5.24 -3.59
CA ASP A 930 -23.80 -4.24 -2.65
C ASP A 930 -22.69 -3.77 -1.69
N GLY A 931 -21.44 -4.18 -1.93
CA GLY A 931 -20.27 -3.83 -1.12
C GLY A 931 -20.00 -4.77 0.06
N GLU A 932 -20.72 -5.89 0.17
CA GLU A 932 -20.56 -6.84 1.26
C GLU A 932 -19.13 -7.43 1.34
N VAL A 933 -18.56 -7.47 2.54
CA VAL A 933 -17.17 -7.89 2.81
C VAL A 933 -17.05 -9.25 3.52
N ALA A 934 -18.16 -9.91 3.83
CA ALA A 934 -18.20 -11.27 4.33
C ALA A 934 -19.29 -12.07 3.60
N TYR A 935 -19.10 -13.39 3.52
CA TYR A 935 -19.96 -14.30 2.74
C TYR A 935 -20.78 -15.19 3.68
N ASP A 936 -22.10 -15.15 3.57
CA ASP A 936 -23.02 -15.93 4.40
C ASP A 936 -23.35 -17.29 3.76
N THR A 937 -22.99 -18.37 4.47
CA THR A 937 -23.26 -19.76 4.07
C THR A 937 -24.60 -20.29 4.57
N SER A 938 -25.43 -19.47 5.21
CA SER A 938 -26.63 -19.80 6.00
C SER A 938 -26.37 -20.48 7.35
N HIS A 939 -25.15 -20.94 7.61
CA HIS A 939 -24.74 -21.59 8.86
C HIS A 939 -23.56 -20.90 9.56
N SER A 940 -22.79 -20.10 8.83
CA SER A 940 -21.62 -19.38 9.28
C SER A 940 -21.25 -18.29 8.28
N LEU A 941 -20.37 -17.37 8.67
CA LEU A 941 -19.79 -16.36 7.80
C LEU A 941 -18.34 -16.72 7.43
N ILE A 942 -17.98 -16.43 6.18
CA ILE A 942 -16.62 -16.59 5.66
C ILE A 942 -16.04 -15.19 5.44
N PRO A 943 -14.83 -14.88 5.97
CA PRO A 943 -14.20 -13.58 5.72
C PRO A 943 -13.73 -13.45 4.29
N SER A 944 -13.56 -12.21 3.84
CA SER A 944 -12.92 -11.89 2.57
C SER A 944 -11.52 -11.32 2.76
N VAL A 945 -10.72 -11.31 1.69
CA VAL A 945 -9.44 -10.57 1.66
C VAL A 945 -9.67 -9.08 1.96
N ARG A 946 -10.78 -8.50 1.51
CA ARG A 946 -11.18 -7.10 1.78
C ARG A 946 -11.37 -6.84 3.28
N LEU A 947 -12.13 -7.71 3.96
CA LEU A 947 -12.37 -7.62 5.40
C LEU A 947 -11.08 -7.81 6.21
N GLU A 948 -10.22 -8.73 5.80
CA GLU A 948 -8.94 -8.95 6.49
C GLU A 948 -8.01 -7.73 6.37
N ASN A 949 -7.98 -7.06 5.21
CA ASN A 949 -7.21 -5.82 5.03
C ASN A 949 -7.74 -4.67 5.89
N LEU A 950 -9.06 -4.56 6.07
CA LEU A 950 -9.65 -3.63 7.03
C LEU A 950 -9.20 -3.93 8.47
N ARG A 951 -9.24 -5.21 8.89
CA ARG A 951 -8.79 -5.61 10.24
C ARG A 951 -7.33 -5.25 10.47
N ILE A 952 -6.46 -5.46 9.47
CA ILE A 952 -5.05 -5.07 9.55
C ILE A 952 -4.91 -3.55 9.72
N GLY A 953 -5.70 -2.75 9.00
CA GLY A 953 -5.74 -1.30 9.20
C GLY A 953 -6.20 -0.90 10.61
N MET A 954 -7.19 -1.60 11.17
CA MET A 954 -7.65 -1.35 12.54
C MET A 954 -6.55 -1.68 13.55
N ASP A 955 -5.83 -2.80 13.36
CA ASP A 955 -4.68 -3.16 14.17
C ASP A 955 -3.54 -2.13 14.02
N ASP A 956 -3.26 -1.66 12.80
CA ASP A 956 -2.32 -0.54 12.55
C ASP A 956 -2.68 0.63 13.47
N ALA A 957 -3.94 1.09 13.43
CA ALA A 957 -4.38 2.24 14.20
C ALA A 957 -4.24 2.04 15.72
N ARG A 958 -4.50 0.83 16.22
CA ARG A 958 -4.37 0.48 17.63
C ARG A 958 -2.92 0.58 18.13
N TYR A 959 -1.93 0.28 17.30
CA TYR A 959 -0.52 0.52 17.65
C TYR A 959 -0.24 2.01 17.88
N LEU A 960 -0.77 2.89 17.02
CA LEU A 960 -0.55 4.33 17.14
C LEU A 960 -1.23 4.89 18.39
N LEU A 961 -2.45 4.44 18.70
CA LEU A 961 -3.17 4.84 19.91
C LEU A 961 -2.50 4.34 21.20
N LEU A 962 -1.93 3.13 21.19
CA LEU A 962 -1.11 2.68 22.32
C LEU A 962 0.15 3.54 22.48
N LEU A 963 0.83 3.87 21.37
CA LEU A 963 2.00 4.72 21.42
C LEU A 963 1.66 6.11 21.95
N GLU A 964 0.54 6.69 21.54
CA GLU A 964 0.07 7.98 22.05
C GLU A 964 -0.10 7.97 23.57
N LYS A 965 -0.76 6.94 24.12
CA LYS A 965 -0.92 6.77 25.57
C LYS A 965 0.43 6.68 26.29
N LEU A 966 1.39 5.92 25.76
CA LEU A 966 2.72 5.75 26.36
C LEU A 966 3.60 7.01 26.24
N ALA A 967 3.40 7.78 25.17
CA ALA A 967 4.15 9.00 24.89
C ALA A 967 3.60 10.23 25.63
N ALA A 968 2.77 10.08 26.67
CA ALA A 968 2.20 11.22 27.40
C ALA A 968 3.22 11.96 28.31
N GLY A 969 4.31 11.30 28.73
CA GLY A 969 5.30 11.87 29.67
C GLY A 969 6.28 12.89 29.04
N ASP A 970 7.21 13.43 29.84
CA ASP A 970 8.14 14.49 29.40
C ASP A 970 9.56 14.03 29.05
N SER A 971 9.82 12.71 29.01
CA SER A 971 11.11 12.17 28.58
C SER A 971 11.47 12.57 27.15
N ALA A 972 12.76 12.57 26.82
CA ALA A 972 13.23 12.85 25.47
C ALA A 972 12.61 11.87 24.45
N GLU A 973 12.50 10.60 24.84
CA GLU A 973 11.83 9.54 24.09
C GLU A 973 10.36 9.85 23.85
N ALA A 974 9.62 10.27 24.88
CA ALA A 974 8.20 10.59 24.74
C ALA A 974 8.00 11.80 23.81
N LYS A 975 8.83 12.83 23.91
CA LYS A 975 8.81 14.00 23.00
C LYS A 975 9.11 13.62 21.55
N ALA A 976 10.09 12.75 21.33
CA ALA A 976 10.43 12.23 20.01
C ALA A 976 9.29 11.37 19.42
N ALA A 977 8.70 10.48 20.22
CA ALA A 977 7.53 9.69 19.83
C ALA A 977 6.32 10.57 19.47
N ARG A 978 6.03 11.62 20.25
CA ARG A 978 4.99 12.61 19.89
C ARG A 978 5.28 13.34 18.58
N THR A 979 6.55 13.60 18.27
CA THR A 979 6.95 14.23 17.00
C THR A 979 6.74 13.30 15.81
N PHE A 980 6.95 11.99 16.00
CA PHE A 980 6.57 10.96 15.03
C PHE A 980 5.03 10.89 14.85
N LEU A 981 4.27 10.80 15.95
CA LEU A 981 2.80 10.68 15.92
C LEU A 981 2.12 11.84 15.18
N LYS A 982 2.63 13.08 15.32
CA LYS A 982 2.07 14.28 14.65
C LYS A 982 1.95 14.17 13.13
N LYS A 983 2.74 13.31 12.49
CA LYS A 983 2.70 13.11 11.03
C LYS A 983 2.33 11.69 10.61
N ALA A 984 2.41 10.71 11.51
CA ALA A 984 2.28 9.29 11.18
C ALA A 984 0.99 8.94 10.41
N ALA A 985 -0.18 9.35 10.92
CA ALA A 985 -1.46 9.05 10.26
C ALA A 985 -1.58 9.77 8.91
N ARG A 986 -1.24 11.06 8.87
CA ARG A 986 -1.25 11.88 7.66
C ARG A 986 -0.30 11.36 6.58
N ASP A 987 0.89 10.90 6.96
CA ASP A 987 1.87 10.34 6.04
C ASP A 987 1.28 9.13 5.31
N VAL A 988 0.54 8.27 6.01
CA VAL A 988 -0.11 7.10 5.41
C VAL A 988 -1.38 7.48 4.63
N ALA A 989 -2.32 8.17 5.27
CA ALA A 989 -3.67 8.38 4.73
C ALA A 989 -3.73 9.47 3.65
N SER A 990 -2.82 10.45 3.68
CA SER A 990 -2.92 11.66 2.86
C SER A 990 -1.68 11.98 2.02
N VAL A 991 -0.46 11.67 2.48
CA VAL A 991 0.78 11.98 1.74
C VAL A 991 1.21 10.83 0.83
N TYR A 992 1.21 9.61 1.36
CA TYR A 992 1.60 8.40 0.64
C TYR A 992 0.48 7.34 0.53
N PRO A 993 -0.78 7.72 0.23
CA PRO A 993 -1.90 6.75 0.20
C PRO A 993 -1.79 5.73 -0.93
N HIS A 994 -0.86 5.90 -1.86
CA HIS A 994 -0.58 5.00 -2.98
C HIS A 994 0.55 4.00 -2.68
N ASP A 995 1.33 4.21 -1.60
CA ASP A 995 2.45 3.34 -1.24
C ASP A 995 2.01 2.32 -0.17
N ALA A 996 1.66 1.12 -0.63
CA ALA A 996 1.27 0.01 0.25
C ALA A 996 2.34 -0.36 1.31
N GLY A 997 3.62 -0.01 1.09
CA GLY A 997 4.69 -0.23 2.07
C GLY A 997 4.72 0.79 3.21
N LYS A 998 4.08 1.96 3.04
CA LYS A 998 4.14 3.04 4.04
C LYS A 998 3.45 2.65 5.36
N ALA A 999 2.32 1.96 5.30
CA ALA A 999 1.62 1.52 6.51
C ALA A 999 2.47 0.53 7.33
N ASP A 1000 3.17 -0.40 6.67
CA ASP A 1000 4.07 -1.34 7.33
C ASP A 1000 5.27 -0.63 7.98
N GLU A 1001 5.87 0.33 7.27
CA GLU A 1001 6.97 1.16 7.78
C GLU A 1001 6.56 1.93 9.05
N VAL A 1002 5.39 2.58 9.02
CA VAL A 1002 4.88 3.39 10.14
C VAL A 1002 4.47 2.50 11.32
N ARG A 1003 3.81 1.36 11.07
CA ARG A 1003 3.52 0.36 12.13
C ARG A 1003 4.81 -0.10 12.81
N GLN A 1004 5.83 -0.50 12.04
CA GLN A 1004 7.09 -0.99 12.59
C GLN A 1004 7.79 0.06 13.45
N LYS A 1005 7.82 1.32 13.00
CA LYS A 1005 8.33 2.45 13.80
C LYS A 1005 7.53 2.65 15.08
N ALA A 1006 6.20 2.48 15.05
CA ALA A 1006 5.38 2.58 16.24
C ALA A 1006 5.72 1.46 17.25
N VAL A 1007 5.92 0.23 16.78
CA VAL A 1007 6.39 -0.91 17.61
C VAL A 1007 7.71 -0.58 18.28
N GLU A 1008 8.70 -0.06 17.54
CA GLU A 1008 10.01 0.32 18.08
C GLU A 1008 9.89 1.36 19.20
N TRP A 1009 9.06 2.39 19.01
CA TRP A 1009 8.80 3.38 20.05
C TRP A 1009 8.09 2.81 21.27
N ILE A 1010 7.07 1.96 21.09
CA ILE A 1010 6.37 1.29 22.19
C ILE A 1010 7.35 0.46 23.02
N LEU A 1011 8.20 -0.33 22.36
CA LEU A 1011 9.21 -1.13 23.03
C LEU A 1011 10.23 -0.25 23.76
N LYS A 1012 10.60 0.90 23.21
CA LYS A 1012 11.54 1.84 23.86
C LYS A 1012 10.93 2.49 25.10
N LEU A 1013 9.66 2.88 25.06
CA LEU A 1013 8.95 3.56 26.16
C LEU A 1013 8.50 2.62 27.28
N LYS A 1014 8.40 1.31 27.00
CA LYS A 1014 8.10 0.28 28.00
C LYS A 1014 9.32 -0.28 28.73
N ARG A 1015 10.53 0.06 28.28
CA ARG A 1015 11.79 -0.20 29.00
C ARG A 1015 11.99 0.86 30.07
#